data_AF-A0AAD6UZP8-F1
#
_entry.id   AF-A0AAD6UZP8-F1
#
_cell.length_a   1.000
_cell.length_b   1.000
_cell.length_c   1.000
_cell.angle_alpha   90.00
_cell.angle_beta   90.00
_cell.angle_gamma   90.00
#
_symmetry.space_group_name_H-M   'P 1'
#
loop_
_entity.id
_entity.type
_entity.pdbx_description
1 polymer ?
#
loop_
_entity_poly.entity_id
_entity_poly.type
_entity_poly.pdbx_seq_one_letter_code
_entity_poly.pdbx_strand_id
1 'polypeptide(L)'
;MRAQVYVGAHAAACAACWTRHPEPPPAHLGSTPGAGAAPTALCAGLFLTPTAAAALHRLTPPHTHSFRRATALRSAGLVFNAARAQRADPVSQYGRLRRSRDIVAHGYREAELGAFQHHRLDISEFLVGLLAHSAFTDHPAVDHLLSHTDDILGAFLTHQQSSRSVLTWANSLTKQKYAEAIRNLTDKRNGWHFVATRAAMGKLEVFEIEDMAREMKEISPELWELLGLLLSADRRARNVTLDDPMDINDDDLPDSKSMAEKLAERYEALLVIKRVVIISVLMQSTNRQANMLQSVIGIFLHASNTPSKVIETLARMGVSISADSIHGAVHSLSRETSDRLRSMGQTLLVSYAYDNFDINFPNVVPTIEKSTDTLTHMTSGGLIYMEHGVEPDDLRCSKELWKTNPLNPEFDASKAPPAHTVKDLEDLHPEQDHASGLTRRERFNAWKFLLDLVTYGPPYFHQFLSALGLPEMVEQIATVLMRWAPAKSLDIKQSTVAGNIEVVPKLLEQGAVGDPSQADNSIWLNSLLSIVAYVVLFHGDLGTGERLMSIMQRRSIEHSPWQRYQYVIYVMGLFHLKMACADAIWRIFIEPKTGREDPNSLMHFVALHRPKETGKIGSDPGFRRMHEVIMHTGAALRLDAWRVEVTRRNPAWKTLEDFAASKPKYKDLVEISEYLASHYVAGAEDLNIYELRCKPSSVRDQQQENILQMHQYFLLYEEMSFSMNYGDIGRVETLFPPWIYIFKAVGKHKYATHMVKFMTDVHFVYPARLRHAIRYNMLPNPKGEEGKCRGVDWVVEQMINLPTKDTYGGRGSNYTKKRVLEESPLIQVYSQCCGNIERNFQLTSLTSRQAAPDMTKTLRKMAIYTQEHGPNEIRAGRKTTHSIPDIITQGIGKMVIPEQDQGEDGEDEDENDTSNLRGNIEPEDLLVDT
;
A
#
# COMPACT_ATOMS: atom_id res chain seq x y z
N MET A 1 11.68 12.98 9.38
CA MET A 1 13.06 13.44 9.08
C MET A 1 13.73 12.41 8.19
N ARG A 2 13.52 12.49 6.86
CA ARG A 2 14.25 11.74 5.82
C ARG A 2 13.94 12.40 4.47
N ALA A 3 14.78 13.37 4.10
CA ALA A 3 15.01 13.84 2.73
C ALA A 3 16.10 14.92 2.82
N GLN A 4 17.33 14.52 3.14
CA GLN A 4 18.54 15.31 2.85
C GLN A 4 19.79 14.50 3.19
N VAL A 5 20.17 13.59 2.29
CA VAL A 5 21.57 13.22 2.07
C VAL A 5 21.66 12.86 0.60
N TYR A 6 22.29 13.72 -0.22
CA TYR A 6 23.12 13.38 -1.38
C TYR A 6 23.43 14.66 -2.17
N VAL A 7 24.23 15.56 -1.58
CA VAL A 7 25.21 16.35 -2.34
C VAL A 7 26.42 16.62 -1.43
N GLY A 8 27.51 15.92 -1.70
CA GLY A 8 28.84 16.12 -1.12
C GLY A 8 29.71 14.98 -1.64
N ALA A 9 30.76 15.17 -2.43
CA ALA A 9 31.67 16.30 -2.47
C ALA A 9 32.37 16.38 -3.84
N HIS A 10 32.75 17.60 -4.25
CA HIS A 10 34.11 17.88 -4.74
C HIS A 10 34.49 19.32 -4.33
N ALA A 11 35.21 19.35 -3.22
CA ALA A 11 36.19 20.30 -2.70
C ALA A 11 36.40 21.70 -3.34
N ALA A 12 36.32 22.69 -2.44
CA ALA A 12 37.38 23.63 -2.07
C ALA A 12 37.92 24.63 -3.12
N ALA A 13 37.56 25.90 -2.93
CA ALA A 13 38.52 27.02 -3.01
C ALA A 13 38.07 28.20 -2.14
N CYS A 14 38.95 28.57 -1.20
CA CYS A 14 39.18 29.89 -0.62
C CYS A 14 38.13 30.57 0.28
N ALA A 15 38.46 30.54 1.57
CA ALA A 15 38.09 31.51 2.59
C ALA A 15 38.65 32.92 2.31
N ALA A 16 37.93 33.96 2.76
CA ALA A 16 38.47 35.11 3.54
C ALA A 16 37.39 36.17 3.84
N CYS A 17 37.40 36.68 5.09
CA CYS A 17 36.85 37.96 5.58
C CYS A 17 35.32 38.12 5.64
N TRP A 18 34.66 38.64 6.69
CA TRP A 18 35.08 39.51 7.80
C TRP A 18 34.14 39.38 9.01
N THR A 19 34.65 39.80 10.16
CA THR A 19 34.12 39.72 11.53
C THR A 19 33.27 40.94 11.99
N ARG A 20 32.49 40.72 13.07
CA ARG A 20 32.11 41.62 14.22
C ARG A 20 30.70 42.27 14.31
N HIS A 21 29.97 41.78 15.33
CA HIS A 21 29.02 42.37 16.33
C HIS A 21 29.14 43.89 16.68
N PRO A 22 28.31 44.52 17.57
CA PRO A 22 27.24 44.00 18.47
C PRO A 22 25.92 44.83 18.64
N GLU A 23 25.02 44.24 19.44
CA GLU A 23 23.83 44.63 20.26
C GLU A 23 23.37 46.12 20.47
N PRO A 24 22.06 46.35 20.77
CA PRO A 24 21.50 47.64 21.19
C PRO A 24 21.12 47.73 22.69
N PRO A 25 20.94 48.95 23.27
CA PRO A 25 20.50 49.16 24.65
C PRO A 25 18.98 49.48 24.78
N PRO A 26 18.42 49.55 26.02
CA PRO A 26 16.98 49.44 26.25
C PRO A 26 16.26 50.72 26.73
N ALA A 27 14.92 50.65 26.65
CA ALA A 27 13.90 51.10 27.60
C ALA A 27 13.09 52.42 27.40
N HIS A 28 11.77 52.25 27.58
CA HIS A 28 10.76 53.07 28.28
C HIS A 28 9.77 54.03 27.55
N LEU A 29 8.49 53.76 27.88
CA LEU A 29 7.35 54.67 28.21
C LEU A 29 6.35 55.17 27.13
N GLY A 30 5.06 55.07 27.49
CA GLY A 30 3.94 55.92 27.01
C GLY A 30 2.97 55.24 26.03
N SER A 31 1.80 54.76 26.46
CA SER A 31 0.51 55.48 26.64
C SER A 31 -0.49 55.28 25.47
N THR A 32 -1.64 54.70 25.81
CA THR A 32 -2.92 54.52 25.07
C THR A 32 -3.56 55.85 24.58
N PRO A 33 -4.80 55.87 24.03
CA PRO A 33 -5.44 55.10 22.94
C PRO A 33 -6.12 56.06 21.91
N GLY A 34 -6.71 55.57 20.81
CA GLY A 34 -7.51 56.44 19.94
C GLY A 34 -8.25 55.75 18.80
N ALA A 35 -9.57 55.75 18.92
CA ALA A 35 -10.55 55.23 17.96
C ALA A 35 -10.61 56.00 16.63
N GLY A 36 -11.19 55.35 15.61
CA GLY A 36 -12.12 56.04 14.73
C GLY A 36 -11.90 55.91 13.22
N ALA A 37 -12.96 55.43 12.57
CA ALA A 37 -13.45 55.86 11.25
C ALA A 37 -12.85 55.23 9.97
N ALA A 38 -13.69 54.39 9.35
CA ALA A 38 -13.90 54.35 7.89
C ALA A 38 -14.35 55.74 7.36
N PRO A 39 -14.56 56.04 6.05
CA PRO A 39 -14.75 55.13 4.91
C PRO A 39 -14.22 55.64 3.53
N THR A 40 -14.51 54.90 2.44
CA THR A 40 -14.71 55.37 1.02
C THR A 40 -13.51 56.03 0.30
N ALA A 41 -13.28 55.97 -1.01
CA ALA A 41 -13.87 55.38 -2.22
C ALA A 41 -12.92 55.73 -3.41
N LEU A 42 -13.16 55.13 -4.59
CA LEU A 42 -12.80 55.63 -5.95
C LEU A 42 -11.28 55.64 -6.29
N CYS A 43 -10.77 55.22 -7.45
CA CYS A 43 -11.16 55.33 -8.87
C CYS A 43 -10.58 54.11 -9.65
N ALA A 44 -11.25 53.48 -10.65
CA ALA A 44 -11.37 53.89 -12.06
C ALA A 44 -10.07 54.51 -12.64
N GLY A 45 -9.44 54.09 -13.74
CA GLY A 45 -9.72 53.15 -14.81
C GLY A 45 -8.70 53.41 -15.94
N LEU A 46 -8.82 52.64 -17.02
CA LEU A 46 -8.24 52.83 -18.38
C LEU A 46 -6.76 52.48 -18.60
N PHE A 47 -6.32 52.08 -19.80
CA PHE A 47 -6.75 51.16 -20.85
C PHE A 47 -5.60 51.20 -21.90
N LEU A 48 -5.19 50.03 -22.40
CA LEU A 48 -4.57 49.69 -23.70
C LEU A 48 -3.43 50.54 -24.38
N THR A 49 -2.26 49.87 -24.52
CA THR A 49 -1.47 49.58 -25.78
C THR A 49 -0.63 50.71 -26.46
N PRO A 50 0.14 50.44 -27.55
CA PRO A 50 1.54 49.97 -27.53
C PRO A 50 2.48 50.72 -28.52
N THR A 51 3.82 50.60 -28.45
CA THR A 51 4.71 50.76 -29.63
C THR A 51 6.17 50.33 -29.38
N ALA A 52 6.86 50.03 -30.48
CA ALA A 52 8.13 49.33 -30.64
C ALA A 52 9.40 50.20 -30.57
N ALA A 53 10.55 49.51 -30.41
CA ALA A 53 11.76 49.59 -31.26
C ALA A 53 13.11 49.87 -30.55
N ALA A 54 13.99 48.87 -30.65
CA ALA A 54 15.43 48.88 -30.98
C ALA A 54 16.46 49.72 -30.17
N ALA A 55 17.45 49.03 -29.59
CA ALA A 55 18.86 49.44 -29.63
C ALA A 55 19.80 48.24 -29.42
N LEU A 56 20.84 48.18 -30.24
CA LEU A 56 21.85 47.13 -30.36
C LEU A 56 23.21 47.71 -29.91
N HIS A 57 24.01 47.02 -29.08
CA HIS A 57 25.47 46.85 -29.33
C HIS A 57 26.24 45.98 -28.32
N ARG A 58 27.01 45.03 -28.92
CA ARG A 58 28.39 44.54 -28.64
C ARG A 58 28.71 43.81 -27.33
N LEU A 59 29.27 42.60 -27.49
CA LEU A 59 30.67 42.26 -27.16
C LEU A 59 31.08 40.92 -27.83
N THR A 60 32.30 40.87 -28.38
CA THR A 60 32.96 39.75 -29.10
C THR A 60 34.03 39.05 -28.22
N PRO A 61 34.53 37.84 -28.58
CA PRO A 61 35.27 36.91 -27.70
C PRO A 61 36.81 36.91 -27.93
N PRO A 62 37.59 36.09 -27.19
CA PRO A 62 38.93 35.70 -27.65
C PRO A 62 39.23 34.19 -27.66
N HIS A 63 39.81 33.79 -28.79
CA HIS A 63 41.00 32.97 -29.08
C HIS A 63 41.30 31.54 -28.53
N THR A 64 41.76 30.76 -29.50
CA THR A 64 42.35 29.41 -29.60
C THR A 64 43.83 29.29 -29.23
N HIS A 65 44.32 28.06 -28.89
CA HIS A 65 45.58 27.41 -29.37
C HIS A 65 45.83 26.09 -28.57
N SER A 66 45.76 24.87 -29.15
CA SER A 66 46.73 24.10 -29.97
C SER A 66 47.93 23.48 -29.22
N PHE A 67 48.18 22.17 -29.43
CA PHE A 67 49.55 21.64 -29.51
C PHE A 67 49.65 20.40 -30.41
N ARG A 68 50.62 20.45 -31.32
CA ARG A 68 51.11 19.40 -32.23
C ARG A 68 52.19 18.56 -31.55
N ARG A 69 52.48 17.37 -32.09
CA ARG A 69 53.86 16.94 -32.32
C ARG A 69 53.98 16.18 -33.64
N ALA A 70 55.01 16.54 -34.39
CA ALA A 70 55.46 15.96 -35.64
C ALA A 70 56.99 15.80 -35.54
N THR A 71 57.53 14.78 -36.20
CA THR A 71 58.96 14.63 -36.54
C THR A 71 59.00 13.69 -37.75
N ALA A 72 59.21 14.17 -38.99
CA ALA A 72 60.48 14.53 -39.66
C ALA A 72 61.31 13.29 -40.01
N LEU A 73 61.84 13.06 -41.23
CA LEU A 73 62.74 13.87 -42.07
C LEU A 73 62.78 13.28 -43.51
N ARG A 74 62.75 14.11 -44.58
CA ARG A 74 63.86 14.46 -45.51
C ARG A 74 64.61 13.27 -46.15
N SER A 75 65.05 13.26 -47.39
CA SER A 75 64.94 14.09 -48.60
C SER A 75 65.82 13.39 -49.64
N ALA A 76 65.30 13.07 -50.82
CA ALA A 76 66.11 12.72 -51.99
C ALA A 76 65.32 13.13 -53.23
N GLY A 77 65.89 14.06 -53.99
CA GLY A 77 65.30 14.59 -55.20
C GLY A 77 65.35 13.57 -56.34
N LEU A 78 64.35 13.64 -57.20
CA LEU A 78 64.50 13.42 -58.64
C LEU A 78 63.24 13.96 -59.32
N VAL A 79 63.43 15.07 -60.01
CA VAL A 79 62.51 15.64 -60.99
C VAL A 79 62.48 14.69 -62.19
N PHE A 80 61.28 14.27 -62.61
CA PHE A 80 61.05 13.71 -63.94
C PHE A 80 59.73 14.26 -64.53
N ASN A 81 59.93 15.19 -65.47
CA ASN A 81 59.21 15.43 -66.74
C ASN A 81 57.78 14.91 -66.98
N ALA A 82 56.86 15.88 -67.13
CA ALA A 82 56.11 16.22 -68.35
C ALA A 82 55.95 15.22 -69.54
N ALA A 83 54.72 15.10 -70.04
CA ALA A 83 54.26 15.21 -71.45
C ALA A 83 52.76 14.85 -71.50
N ARG A 84 51.81 15.64 -72.04
CA ARG A 84 51.64 16.18 -73.40
C ARG A 84 51.49 15.10 -74.49
N ALA A 85 50.31 15.13 -75.11
CA ALA A 85 49.97 14.80 -76.51
C ALA A 85 49.69 13.34 -76.95
N GLN A 86 48.42 13.19 -77.37
CA GLN A 86 47.94 12.71 -78.67
C GLN A 86 47.99 11.21 -79.05
N ARG A 87 46.76 10.73 -79.36
CA ARG A 87 46.34 9.90 -80.50
C ARG A 87 47.13 8.61 -80.80
N ALA A 88 46.42 7.50 -80.66
CA ALA A 88 46.21 6.60 -81.80
C ALA A 88 44.88 5.83 -81.62
N ASP A 89 44.00 5.95 -82.61
CA ASP A 89 42.95 4.98 -82.93
C ASP A 89 43.59 3.58 -83.07
N PRO A 90 42.91 2.49 -82.67
CA PRO A 90 42.13 1.81 -83.69
C PRO A 90 40.82 1.20 -83.17
N VAL A 91 39.73 1.55 -83.85
CA VAL A 91 38.67 0.66 -84.36
C VAL A 91 38.94 -0.84 -84.14
N SER A 92 38.11 -1.51 -83.32
CA SER A 92 37.53 -2.82 -83.67
C SER A 92 36.36 -3.22 -82.75
N GLN A 93 35.16 -3.21 -83.33
CA GLN A 93 34.05 -4.15 -83.11
C GLN A 93 33.16 -4.22 -81.83
N TYR A 94 33.31 -3.40 -80.78
CA TYR A 94 32.31 -3.39 -79.68
C TYR A 94 31.66 -2.04 -79.32
N GLY A 95 31.93 -0.99 -80.11
CA GLY A 95 31.39 0.37 -79.91
C GLY A 95 30.12 0.72 -80.71
N ARG A 96 29.56 -0.20 -81.52
CA ARG A 96 28.41 0.09 -82.40
C ARG A 96 27.02 -0.26 -81.85
N LEU A 97 26.90 -0.97 -80.73
CA LEU A 97 25.60 -1.43 -80.22
C LEU A 97 25.00 -0.59 -79.06
N ARG A 98 25.79 0.14 -78.26
CA ARG A 98 25.25 0.93 -77.13
C ARG A 98 24.92 2.40 -77.45
N ARG A 99 25.73 3.11 -78.25
CA ARG A 99 25.35 4.45 -78.75
C ARG A 99 24.16 4.41 -79.72
N SER A 100 23.96 3.29 -80.40
CA SER A 100 22.75 3.08 -81.18
C SER A 100 21.52 3.00 -80.27
N ARG A 101 21.57 2.30 -79.12
CA ARG A 101 20.40 2.22 -78.22
C ARG A 101 20.00 3.54 -77.56
N ASP A 102 20.93 4.38 -77.13
CA ASP A 102 20.58 5.66 -76.47
C ASP A 102 20.20 6.78 -77.47
N ILE A 103 20.81 6.83 -78.67
CA ILE A 103 20.40 7.78 -79.72
C ILE A 103 19.07 7.34 -80.36
N VAL A 104 18.87 6.03 -80.53
CA VAL A 104 17.60 5.48 -81.02
C VAL A 104 16.51 5.66 -79.96
N ALA A 105 16.79 5.49 -78.66
CA ALA A 105 15.83 5.80 -77.59
C ALA A 105 15.52 7.31 -77.49
N HIS A 106 16.48 8.20 -77.77
CA HIS A 106 16.25 9.65 -77.79
C HIS A 106 15.42 10.07 -79.02
N GLY A 107 15.68 9.48 -80.19
CA GLY A 107 14.90 9.71 -81.41
C GLY A 107 13.49 9.11 -81.35
N TYR A 108 13.31 7.95 -80.72
CA TYR A 108 11.98 7.40 -80.44
C TYR A 108 11.21 8.26 -79.44
N ARG A 109 11.85 8.76 -78.38
CA ARG A 109 11.22 9.69 -77.43
C ARG A 109 10.83 11.02 -78.09
N GLU A 110 11.63 11.59 -78.98
CA GLU A 110 11.25 12.80 -79.74
C GLU A 110 10.12 12.53 -80.74
N ALA A 111 10.09 11.35 -81.39
CA ALA A 111 8.98 10.97 -82.28
C ALA A 111 7.67 10.71 -81.52
N GLU A 112 7.74 10.10 -80.33
CA GLU A 112 6.61 9.90 -79.42
C GLU A 112 6.08 11.24 -78.89
N LEU A 113 6.96 12.15 -78.45
CA LEU A 113 6.60 13.51 -78.08
C LEU A 113 6.00 14.30 -79.26
N GLY A 114 6.50 14.06 -80.48
CA GLY A 114 5.94 14.60 -81.73
C GLY A 114 4.53 14.08 -82.02
N ALA A 115 4.20 12.84 -81.68
CA ALA A 115 2.84 12.28 -81.80
C ALA A 115 1.87 12.95 -80.81
N PHE A 116 2.28 13.19 -79.56
CA PHE A 116 1.50 13.96 -78.59
C PHE A 116 1.20 15.39 -79.09
N GLN A 117 2.21 16.06 -79.66
CA GLN A 117 2.04 17.39 -80.25
C GLN A 117 1.14 17.39 -81.50
N HIS A 118 1.25 16.38 -82.36
CA HIS A 118 0.41 16.25 -83.57
C HIS A 118 -1.07 16.04 -83.23
N HIS A 119 -1.35 15.27 -82.18
CA HIS A 119 -2.72 15.02 -81.68
C HIS A 119 -3.23 16.09 -80.69
N ARG A 120 -2.46 17.16 -80.44
CA ARG A 120 -2.76 18.23 -79.45
C ARG A 120 -3.09 17.69 -78.06
N LEU A 121 -2.40 16.63 -77.63
CA LEU A 121 -2.55 16.03 -76.32
C LEU A 121 -1.44 16.53 -75.40
N ASP A 122 -1.82 17.19 -74.30
CA ASP A 122 -0.88 17.50 -73.22
C ASP A 122 -0.54 16.20 -72.47
N ILE A 123 0.76 15.94 -72.26
CA ILE A 123 1.23 14.71 -71.60
C ILE A 123 0.68 14.62 -70.17
N SER A 124 0.57 15.75 -69.48
CA SER A 124 0.01 15.80 -68.13
C SER A 124 -1.50 15.52 -68.13
N GLU A 125 -2.26 16.09 -69.07
CA GLU A 125 -3.69 15.82 -69.21
C GLU A 125 -3.97 14.39 -69.68
N PHE A 126 -3.10 13.83 -70.52
CA PHE A 126 -3.18 12.44 -70.96
C PHE A 126 -2.95 11.47 -69.79
N LEU A 127 -1.91 11.69 -68.98
CA LEU A 127 -1.63 10.87 -67.81
C LEU A 127 -2.73 10.98 -66.74
N VAL A 128 -3.21 12.20 -66.45
CA VAL A 128 -4.32 12.43 -65.52
C VAL A 128 -5.62 11.83 -66.06
N GLY A 129 -5.90 11.98 -67.34
CA GLY A 129 -7.10 11.44 -68.00
C GLY A 129 -7.14 9.91 -68.01
N LEU A 130 -6.00 9.26 -68.22
CA LEU A 130 -5.88 7.79 -68.11
C LEU A 130 -6.13 7.28 -66.69
N LEU A 131 -5.63 8.00 -65.67
CA LEU A 131 -5.76 7.59 -64.26
C LEU A 131 -7.11 7.96 -63.64
N ALA A 132 -7.76 9.03 -64.09
CA ALA A 132 -9.01 9.54 -63.52
C ALA A 132 -10.28 8.95 -64.15
N HIS A 133 -10.20 8.43 -65.38
CA HIS A 133 -11.38 7.98 -66.10
C HIS A 133 -11.61 6.46 -65.94
N SER A 134 -12.77 6.09 -65.39
CA SER A 134 -13.13 4.69 -65.05
C SER A 134 -13.23 3.71 -66.24
N ALA A 135 -13.07 4.19 -67.48
CA ALA A 135 -13.13 3.37 -68.69
C ALA A 135 -11.78 2.70 -68.99
N PHE A 136 -10.69 3.16 -68.37
CA PHE A 136 -9.34 2.68 -68.62
C PHE A 136 -8.73 1.92 -67.43
N THR A 137 -9.52 1.63 -66.39
CA THR A 137 -9.05 0.98 -65.16
C THR A 137 -8.36 -0.36 -65.40
N ASP A 138 -8.85 -1.17 -66.36
CA ASP A 138 -8.27 -2.47 -66.74
C ASP A 138 -7.33 -2.39 -67.96
N HIS A 139 -6.98 -1.19 -68.42
CA HIS A 139 -6.16 -1.03 -69.61
C HIS A 139 -4.68 -1.33 -69.30
N PRO A 140 -3.95 -2.08 -70.15
CA PRO A 140 -2.55 -2.45 -69.90
C PRO A 140 -1.61 -1.26 -69.64
N ALA A 141 -1.93 -0.10 -70.24
CA ALA A 141 -1.17 1.14 -70.01
C ALA A 141 -1.39 1.73 -68.60
N VAL A 142 -2.59 1.60 -68.03
CA VAL A 142 -2.86 2.02 -66.65
C VAL A 142 -2.20 1.06 -65.67
N ASP A 143 -2.26 -0.24 -65.93
CA ASP A 143 -1.55 -1.26 -65.13
C ASP A 143 -0.02 -1.06 -65.17
N HIS A 144 0.53 -0.71 -66.32
CA HIS A 144 1.94 -0.35 -66.46
C HIS A 144 2.30 0.96 -65.74
N LEU A 145 1.41 1.97 -65.73
CA LEU A 145 1.63 3.21 -64.99
C LEU A 145 1.58 2.99 -63.47
N LEU A 146 0.61 2.22 -62.99
CA LEU A 146 0.44 1.91 -61.58
C LEU A 146 1.61 1.06 -61.04
N SER A 147 2.10 0.10 -61.81
CA SER A 147 3.27 -0.74 -61.45
C SER A 147 4.60 0.01 -61.40
N HIS A 148 4.71 1.19 -62.01
CA HIS A 148 5.93 2.03 -62.01
C HIS A 148 5.75 3.37 -61.27
N THR A 149 4.71 3.48 -60.43
CA THR A 149 4.39 4.72 -59.70
C THR A 149 5.59 5.26 -58.91
N ASP A 150 6.32 4.40 -58.21
CA ASP A 150 7.47 4.81 -57.39
C ASP A 150 8.63 5.37 -58.22
N ASP A 151 8.88 4.80 -59.40
CA ASP A 151 9.92 5.29 -60.32
C ASP A 151 9.55 6.66 -60.91
N ILE A 152 8.27 6.85 -61.25
CA ILE A 152 7.75 8.10 -61.79
C ILE A 152 7.81 9.20 -60.72
N LEU A 153 7.32 8.92 -59.51
CA LEU A 153 7.38 9.86 -58.39
C LEU A 153 8.84 10.13 -57.97
N GLY A 154 9.71 9.12 -58.00
CA GLY A 154 11.15 9.24 -57.77
C GLY A 154 11.86 10.12 -58.81
N ALA A 155 11.47 10.02 -60.08
CA ALA A 155 11.96 10.89 -61.15
C ALA A 155 11.54 12.35 -60.93
N PHE A 156 10.28 12.60 -60.54
CA PHE A 156 9.82 13.94 -60.19
C PHE A 156 10.50 14.51 -58.93
N LEU A 157 10.85 13.65 -57.97
CA LEU A 157 11.54 14.03 -56.74
C LEU A 157 13.03 14.37 -56.98
N THR A 158 13.70 13.66 -57.89
CA THR A 158 15.12 13.88 -58.22
C THR A 158 15.34 15.03 -59.20
N HIS A 159 14.31 15.44 -59.94
CA HIS A 159 14.40 16.53 -60.90
C HIS A 159 14.46 17.92 -60.22
N GLN A 160 15.44 18.74 -60.64
CA GLN A 160 15.87 19.98 -59.95
C GLN A 160 14.76 21.02 -59.78
N GLN A 161 13.82 21.12 -60.73
CA GLN A 161 12.76 22.13 -60.69
C GLN A 161 11.45 21.63 -60.05
N SER A 162 11.19 20.32 -60.09
CA SER A 162 9.94 19.72 -59.58
C SER A 162 10.06 19.19 -58.17
N SER A 163 11.27 18.84 -57.71
CA SER A 163 11.55 18.29 -56.37
C SER A 163 10.88 19.11 -55.25
N ARG A 164 10.99 20.44 -55.32
CA ARG A 164 10.37 21.35 -54.34
C ARG A 164 8.84 21.26 -54.34
N SER A 165 8.22 21.22 -55.52
CA SER A 165 6.76 21.13 -55.66
C SER A 165 6.23 19.80 -55.17
N VAL A 166 6.93 18.70 -55.50
CA VAL A 166 6.58 17.33 -55.06
C VAL A 166 6.66 17.20 -53.55
N LEU A 167 7.76 17.68 -52.93
CA LEU A 167 7.91 17.67 -51.47
C LEU A 167 6.85 18.55 -50.79
N THR A 168 6.50 19.68 -51.38
CA THR A 168 5.44 20.56 -50.83
C THR A 168 4.07 19.89 -50.90
N TRP A 169 3.74 19.25 -52.02
CA TRP A 169 2.51 18.49 -52.18
C TRP A 169 2.43 17.30 -51.21
N ALA A 170 3.48 16.48 -51.13
CA ALA A 170 3.55 15.34 -50.21
C ALA A 170 3.43 15.78 -48.74
N ASN A 171 4.09 16.88 -48.36
CA ASN A 171 3.96 17.48 -47.03
C ASN A 171 2.53 17.98 -46.76
N SER A 172 1.85 18.54 -47.75
CA SER A 172 0.47 19.00 -47.61
C SER A 172 -0.49 17.82 -47.40
N LEU A 173 -0.35 16.77 -48.20
CA LEU A 173 -1.16 15.56 -48.11
C LEU A 173 -0.98 14.83 -46.77
N THR A 174 0.27 14.65 -46.34
CA THR A 174 0.58 13.99 -45.05
C THR A 174 0.06 14.80 -43.87
N LYS A 175 0.19 16.13 -43.86
CA LYS A 175 -0.40 16.99 -42.82
C LYS A 175 -1.91 16.82 -42.73
N GLN A 176 -2.61 16.76 -43.87
CA GLN A 176 -4.06 16.55 -43.89
C GLN A 176 -4.42 15.18 -43.31
N LYS A 177 -3.73 14.11 -43.74
CA LYS A 177 -3.96 12.75 -43.24
C LYS A 177 -3.76 12.64 -41.73
N TYR A 178 -2.67 13.20 -41.18
CA TYR A 178 -2.43 13.16 -39.74
C TYR A 178 -3.37 14.05 -38.93
N ALA A 179 -3.80 15.20 -39.48
CA ALA A 179 -4.82 16.03 -38.84
C ALA A 179 -6.17 15.30 -38.77
N GLU A 180 -6.55 14.56 -39.80
CA GLU A 180 -7.75 13.72 -39.82
C GLU A 180 -7.64 12.54 -38.85
N ALA A 181 -6.48 11.88 -38.79
CA ALA A 181 -6.20 10.84 -37.80
C ALA A 181 -6.44 11.33 -36.36
N ILE A 182 -5.90 12.50 -35.99
CA ILE A 182 -6.15 13.10 -34.67
C ILE A 182 -7.65 13.43 -34.45
N ARG A 183 -8.35 13.94 -35.45
CA ARG A 183 -9.80 14.21 -35.33
C ARG A 183 -10.60 12.94 -35.08
N ASN A 184 -10.31 11.87 -35.83
CA ASN A 184 -10.95 10.57 -35.66
C ASN A 184 -10.69 9.99 -34.27
N LEU A 185 -9.46 10.17 -33.77
CA LEU A 185 -9.11 9.81 -32.41
C LEU A 185 -9.99 10.58 -31.38
N THR A 186 -10.28 11.86 -31.58
CA THR A 186 -11.10 12.64 -30.64
C THR A 186 -12.62 12.36 -30.65
N ASP A 187 -13.10 11.36 -31.40
CA ASP A 187 -14.51 10.98 -31.43
C ASP A 187 -14.96 10.43 -30.07
N LYS A 188 -16.15 10.84 -29.63
CA LYS A 188 -16.75 10.40 -28.36
C LYS A 188 -16.95 8.89 -28.29
N ARG A 189 -17.11 8.22 -29.43
CA ARG A 189 -17.25 6.76 -29.53
C ARG A 189 -16.03 6.00 -29.05
N ASN A 190 -14.85 6.63 -29.08
CA ASN A 190 -13.60 6.02 -28.62
C ASN A 190 -13.44 6.09 -27.09
N GLY A 191 -14.35 6.73 -26.36
CA GLY A 191 -14.38 6.66 -24.89
C GLY A 191 -13.37 7.52 -24.13
N TRP A 192 -12.51 8.30 -24.81
CA TRP A 192 -11.44 9.08 -24.17
C TRP A 192 -11.90 10.43 -23.59
N HIS A 193 -13.21 10.60 -23.38
CA HIS A 193 -13.80 11.84 -22.87
C HIS A 193 -14.06 11.78 -21.37
N PHE A 194 -13.45 12.70 -20.62
CA PHE A 194 -13.64 12.79 -19.18
C PHE A 194 -14.27 14.14 -18.78
N VAL A 195 -15.41 14.05 -18.08
CA VAL A 195 -16.13 15.22 -17.57
C VAL A 195 -15.96 15.24 -16.06
N ALA A 196 -15.17 16.19 -15.57
CA ALA A 196 -14.86 16.31 -14.14
C ALA A 196 -16.09 16.32 -13.23
N THR A 197 -17.14 17.06 -13.59
CA THR A 197 -18.39 17.15 -12.80
C THR A 197 -19.24 15.88 -12.83
N ARG A 198 -18.80 14.84 -13.56
CA ARG A 198 -19.39 13.51 -13.64
C ARG A 198 -18.29 12.44 -13.48
N ALA A 199 -17.23 12.77 -12.77
CA ALA A 199 -16.18 11.83 -12.42
C ALA A 199 -16.79 10.70 -11.60
N ALA A 200 -16.43 9.47 -11.94
CA ALA A 200 -16.88 8.26 -11.28
C ALA A 200 -15.67 7.34 -11.02
N MET A 201 -15.63 6.68 -9.87
CA MET A 201 -14.51 5.83 -9.44
C MET A 201 -14.16 4.75 -10.46
N GLY A 202 -15.17 4.03 -10.99
CA GLY A 202 -14.94 2.93 -11.92
C GLY A 202 -14.23 3.33 -13.22
N LYS A 203 -14.31 4.61 -13.63
CA LYS A 203 -13.55 5.11 -14.79
C LYS A 203 -12.06 5.28 -14.51
N LEU A 204 -11.70 5.57 -13.26
CA LEU A 204 -10.31 5.78 -12.84
C LEU A 204 -9.62 4.46 -12.51
N GLU A 205 -10.37 3.49 -11.96
CA GLU A 205 -9.86 2.16 -11.60
C GLU A 205 -9.50 1.31 -12.83
N VAL A 206 -10.30 1.35 -13.89
CA VAL A 206 -10.15 0.51 -15.10
C VAL A 206 -9.21 1.15 -16.14
N PHE A 207 -8.65 2.32 -15.86
CA PHE A 207 -7.76 2.99 -16.82
C PHE A 207 -6.42 2.26 -16.95
N GLU A 208 -6.14 1.75 -18.15
CA GLU A 208 -4.86 1.15 -18.53
C GLU A 208 -4.27 1.85 -19.76
N ILE A 209 -2.99 2.22 -19.70
CA ILE A 209 -2.29 2.94 -20.77
C ILE A 209 -2.02 2.01 -21.95
N GLU A 210 -1.89 0.70 -21.70
CA GLU A 210 -1.73 -0.34 -22.70
C GLU A 210 -2.98 -0.46 -23.59
N ASP A 211 -4.16 -0.36 -23.00
CA ASP A 211 -5.43 -0.36 -23.74
C ASP A 211 -5.54 0.88 -24.62
N MET A 212 -5.23 2.05 -24.06
CA MET A 212 -5.19 3.30 -24.82
C MET A 212 -4.15 3.24 -25.96
N ALA A 213 -2.98 2.64 -25.72
CA ALA A 213 -1.95 2.44 -26.73
C ALA A 213 -2.42 1.54 -27.88
N ARG A 214 -3.08 0.43 -27.54
CA ARG A 214 -3.63 -0.54 -28.50
C ARG A 214 -4.67 0.10 -29.40
N GLU A 215 -5.66 0.78 -28.80
CA GLU A 215 -6.73 1.45 -29.53
C GLU A 215 -6.19 2.59 -30.41
N MET A 216 -5.25 3.41 -29.92
CA MET A 216 -4.59 4.45 -30.72
C MET A 216 -3.87 3.87 -31.93
N LYS A 217 -3.18 2.73 -31.76
CA LYS A 217 -2.49 2.04 -32.85
C LYS A 217 -3.46 1.46 -33.87
N GLU A 218 -4.60 0.93 -33.42
CA GLU A 218 -5.65 0.39 -34.31
C GLU A 218 -6.35 1.49 -35.10
N ILE A 219 -6.71 2.60 -34.45
CA ILE A 219 -7.43 3.71 -35.09
C ILE A 219 -6.51 4.54 -35.99
N SER A 220 -5.21 4.63 -35.69
CA SER A 220 -4.26 5.48 -36.42
C SER A 220 -2.85 4.89 -36.49
N PRO A 221 -2.67 3.77 -37.22
CA PRO A 221 -1.40 3.04 -37.26
C PRO A 221 -0.27 3.87 -37.89
N GLU A 222 -0.54 4.66 -38.93
CA GLU A 222 0.52 5.45 -39.57
C GLU A 222 1.04 6.59 -38.68
N LEU A 223 0.15 7.20 -37.88
CA LEU A 223 0.55 8.20 -36.89
C LEU A 223 1.38 7.55 -35.77
N TRP A 224 0.97 6.36 -35.34
CA TRP A 224 1.68 5.58 -34.31
C TRP A 224 3.10 5.23 -34.74
N GLU A 225 3.27 4.74 -35.99
CA GLU A 225 4.57 4.41 -36.56
C GLU A 225 5.45 5.67 -36.77
N LEU A 226 4.86 6.77 -37.24
CA LEU A 226 5.58 8.05 -37.37
C LEU A 226 6.17 8.50 -36.03
N LEU A 227 5.37 8.52 -34.96
CA LEU A 227 5.85 8.90 -33.64
C LEU A 227 6.89 7.92 -33.10
N GLY A 228 6.75 6.62 -33.40
CA GLY A 228 7.77 5.63 -33.11
C GLY A 228 9.11 5.94 -33.76
N LEU A 229 9.10 6.25 -35.05
CA LEU A 229 10.31 6.65 -35.78
C LEU A 229 10.93 7.93 -35.21
N LEU A 230 10.12 8.93 -34.87
CA LEU A 230 10.60 10.19 -34.30
C LEU A 230 11.21 10.02 -32.90
N LEU A 231 10.60 9.19 -32.04
CA LEU A 231 11.11 8.91 -30.70
C LEU A 231 12.36 8.03 -30.71
N SER A 232 12.58 7.28 -31.78
CA SER A 232 13.75 6.39 -31.98
C SER A 232 14.72 6.91 -33.05
N ALA A 233 14.71 8.21 -33.33
CA ALA A 233 15.49 8.81 -34.42
C ALA A 233 17.01 8.67 -34.23
N ASP A 234 17.49 8.68 -32.98
CA ASP A 234 18.90 8.41 -32.67
C ASP A 234 19.13 6.95 -32.28
N ARG A 235 19.75 6.18 -33.19
CA ARG A 235 20.12 4.79 -32.94
C ARG A 235 21.21 4.62 -31.87
N ARG A 236 22.00 5.65 -31.54
CA ARG A 236 23.03 5.60 -30.50
C ARG A 236 22.44 5.72 -29.10
N ALA A 237 21.36 6.48 -28.92
CA ALA A 237 20.64 6.60 -27.67
C ALA A 237 20.09 5.24 -27.17
N ARG A 238 19.73 4.33 -28.08
CA ARG A 238 19.29 2.96 -27.77
C ARG A 238 20.35 2.14 -27.02
N ASN A 239 21.63 2.41 -27.28
CA ASN A 239 22.75 1.73 -26.64
C ASN A 239 23.17 2.40 -25.32
N VAL A 240 23.00 3.72 -25.19
CA VAL A 240 23.36 4.47 -23.96
C VAL A 240 22.36 4.22 -22.83
N THR A 241 21.07 4.02 -23.12
CA THR A 241 20.07 3.62 -22.12
C THR A 241 20.29 2.21 -21.53
N LEU A 242 21.16 1.39 -22.15
CA LEU A 242 21.60 0.11 -21.59
C LEU A 242 22.75 0.25 -20.58
N ASP A 243 23.47 1.39 -20.60
CA ASP A 243 24.65 1.68 -19.78
C ASP A 243 24.37 2.68 -18.63
N ASP A 244 23.19 3.30 -18.58
CA ASP A 244 22.77 4.19 -17.49
C ASP A 244 22.19 3.33 -16.35
N PRO A 245 22.73 3.36 -15.11
CA PRO A 245 22.24 2.56 -14.01
C PRO A 245 20.89 3.12 -13.54
N MET A 246 19.81 2.72 -14.22
CA MET A 246 18.47 2.80 -13.67
C MET A 246 18.33 1.69 -12.63
N ASP A 247 18.04 2.04 -11.37
CA ASP A 247 17.81 1.10 -10.26
C ASP A 247 16.80 0.01 -10.67
N ILE A 248 17.33 -1.14 -11.09
CA ILE A 248 16.61 -2.40 -11.19
C ILE A 248 16.96 -3.14 -9.91
N ASN A 249 15.96 -3.44 -9.08
CA ASN A 249 16.16 -4.30 -7.92
C ASN A 249 16.48 -5.71 -8.42
N ASP A 250 17.59 -6.29 -7.95
CA ASP A 250 18.00 -7.67 -8.26
C ASP A 250 16.95 -8.72 -7.82
N ASP A 251 15.96 -8.34 -7.00
CA ASP A 251 14.94 -9.25 -6.49
C ASP A 251 13.73 -9.48 -7.44
N ASP A 252 13.56 -8.67 -8.50
CA ASP A 252 12.51 -8.85 -9.53
C ASP A 252 12.95 -9.82 -10.66
N LEU A 253 13.98 -10.64 -10.41
CA LEU A 253 14.59 -11.54 -11.40
C LEU A 253 13.85 -12.90 -11.51
N PRO A 254 13.19 -13.21 -12.64
CA PRO A 254 13.07 -14.61 -13.06
C PRO A 254 14.41 -15.10 -13.63
N ASP A 255 14.84 -16.30 -13.23
CA ASP A 255 16.14 -16.95 -13.51
C ASP A 255 16.48 -17.15 -15.01
N SER A 256 15.55 -16.87 -15.93
CA SER A 256 15.67 -17.27 -17.34
C SER A 256 15.98 -16.16 -18.35
N LYS A 257 15.94 -14.86 -17.97
CA LYS A 257 16.14 -13.72 -18.89
C LYS A 257 17.38 -12.91 -18.56
N SER A 258 18.15 -12.49 -19.57
CA SER A 258 19.33 -11.64 -19.39
C SER A 258 18.94 -10.20 -19.02
N MET A 259 19.82 -9.49 -18.29
CA MET A 259 19.61 -8.08 -17.91
C MET A 259 19.40 -7.17 -19.14
N ALA A 260 20.09 -7.47 -20.25
CA ALA A 260 19.96 -6.73 -21.50
C ALA A 260 18.56 -6.86 -22.14
N GLU A 261 17.94 -8.04 -22.07
CA GLU A 261 16.57 -8.27 -22.57
C GLU A 261 15.56 -7.47 -21.74
N LYS A 262 15.72 -7.42 -20.41
CA LYS A 262 14.83 -6.67 -19.51
C LYS A 262 14.92 -5.15 -19.73
N LEU A 263 16.13 -4.63 -19.90
CA LEU A 263 16.34 -3.21 -20.22
C LEU A 263 15.74 -2.85 -21.59
N ALA A 264 15.85 -3.74 -22.58
CA ALA A 264 15.22 -3.55 -23.88
C ALA A 264 13.69 -3.54 -23.79
N GLU A 265 13.08 -4.47 -23.04
CA GLU A 265 11.64 -4.51 -22.78
C GLU A 265 11.15 -3.21 -22.10
N ARG A 266 11.87 -2.73 -21.08
CA ARG A 266 11.56 -1.47 -20.39
C ARG A 266 11.65 -0.26 -21.31
N TYR A 267 12.68 -0.21 -22.16
CA TYR A 267 12.86 0.87 -23.12
C TYR A 267 11.70 0.94 -24.14
N GLU A 268 11.30 -0.20 -24.69
CA GLU A 268 10.16 -0.27 -25.62
C GLU A 268 8.86 0.15 -24.93
N ALA A 269 8.63 -0.26 -23.68
CA ALA A 269 7.47 0.18 -22.92
C ALA A 269 7.46 1.70 -22.68
N LEU A 270 8.60 2.30 -22.35
CA LEU A 270 8.72 3.76 -22.22
C LEU A 270 8.44 4.49 -23.54
N LEU A 271 8.80 3.91 -24.69
CA LEU A 271 8.44 4.48 -26.00
C LEU A 271 6.93 4.44 -26.22
N VAL A 272 6.25 3.35 -25.86
CA VAL A 272 4.79 3.24 -25.93
C VAL A 272 4.13 4.31 -25.08
N ILE A 273 4.55 4.47 -23.82
CA ILE A 273 4.03 5.51 -22.91
C ILE A 273 4.21 6.91 -23.52
N LYS A 274 5.40 7.21 -24.06
CA LYS A 274 5.69 8.51 -24.71
C LYS A 274 4.78 8.76 -25.92
N ARG A 275 4.52 7.74 -26.75
CA ARG A 275 3.59 7.85 -27.89
C ARG A 275 2.19 8.22 -27.40
N VAL A 276 1.66 7.51 -26.41
CA VAL A 276 0.33 7.77 -25.83
C VAL A 276 0.23 9.18 -25.28
N VAL A 277 1.22 9.64 -24.51
CA VAL A 277 1.24 10.99 -23.93
C VAL A 277 1.21 12.05 -25.03
N ILE A 278 2.05 11.93 -26.06
CA ILE A 278 2.10 12.90 -27.16
C ILE A 278 0.77 12.93 -27.92
N ILE A 279 0.22 11.78 -28.29
CA ILE A 279 -1.07 11.70 -28.99
C ILE A 279 -2.18 12.30 -28.12
N SER A 280 -2.18 12.03 -26.81
CA SER A 280 -3.16 12.57 -25.87
C SER A 280 -3.11 14.09 -25.76
N VAL A 281 -1.92 14.70 -25.81
CA VAL A 281 -1.77 16.17 -25.85
C VAL A 281 -2.37 16.74 -27.14
N LEU A 282 -2.11 16.09 -28.28
CA LEU A 282 -2.66 16.51 -29.58
C LEU A 282 -4.19 16.37 -29.64
N MET A 283 -4.72 15.27 -29.08
CA MET A 283 -6.15 15.03 -28.94
C MET A 283 -6.81 16.10 -28.08
N GLN A 284 -6.28 16.39 -26.89
CA GLN A 284 -6.82 17.39 -25.97
C GLN A 284 -6.82 18.80 -26.57
N SER A 285 -5.80 19.14 -27.36
CA SER A 285 -5.73 20.40 -28.11
C SER A 285 -6.81 20.49 -29.20
N THR A 286 -7.13 19.37 -29.85
CA THR A 286 -8.15 19.28 -30.91
C THR A 286 -9.57 19.25 -30.34
N ASN A 287 -9.78 18.52 -29.25
CA ASN A 287 -11.03 18.45 -28.50
C ASN A 287 -10.72 18.44 -27.00
N ARG A 288 -11.02 19.54 -26.31
CA ARG A 288 -10.75 19.68 -24.86
C ARG A 288 -11.45 18.64 -23.99
N GLN A 289 -12.50 18.00 -24.50
CA GLN A 289 -13.19 16.94 -23.77
C GLN A 289 -12.46 15.59 -23.87
N ALA A 290 -11.59 15.37 -24.87
CA ALA A 290 -10.77 14.17 -25.01
C ALA A 290 -9.53 14.26 -24.11
N ASN A 291 -9.75 14.14 -22.81
CA ASN A 291 -8.79 14.47 -21.75
C ASN A 291 -8.66 13.35 -20.69
N MET A 292 -8.97 12.09 -21.03
CA MET A 292 -8.95 10.97 -20.09
C MET A 292 -7.60 10.85 -19.38
N LEU A 293 -6.50 10.75 -20.13
CA LEU A 293 -5.14 10.66 -19.56
C LEU A 293 -4.81 11.86 -18.67
N GLN A 294 -5.12 13.08 -19.14
CA GLN A 294 -4.88 14.31 -18.39
C GLN A 294 -5.69 14.37 -17.08
N SER A 295 -6.87 13.76 -17.06
CA SER A 295 -7.74 13.71 -15.88
C SER A 295 -7.22 12.73 -14.84
N VAL A 296 -6.77 11.54 -15.27
CA VAL A 296 -6.11 10.56 -14.39
C VAL A 296 -4.83 11.15 -13.80
N ILE A 297 -3.98 11.76 -14.63
CA ILE A 297 -2.76 12.43 -14.18
C ILE A 297 -3.11 13.60 -13.23
N GLY A 298 -4.13 14.41 -13.54
CA GLY A 298 -4.54 15.52 -12.69
C GLY A 298 -4.98 15.09 -11.29
N ILE A 299 -5.79 14.04 -11.20
CA ILE A 299 -6.23 13.48 -9.91
C ILE A 299 -5.05 12.88 -9.15
N PHE A 300 -4.16 12.17 -9.84
CA PHE A 300 -2.91 11.67 -9.25
C PHE A 300 -2.05 12.79 -8.66
N LEU A 301 -1.82 13.88 -9.42
CA LEU A 301 -1.04 15.02 -8.93
C LEU A 301 -1.67 15.63 -7.67
N HIS A 302 -3.00 15.73 -7.63
CA HIS A 302 -3.74 16.20 -6.45
C HIS A 302 -3.57 15.27 -5.25
N ALA A 303 -3.73 13.96 -5.46
CA ALA A 303 -3.52 12.92 -4.44
C ALA A 303 -2.08 12.93 -3.90
N SER A 304 -1.08 13.20 -4.76
CA SER A 304 0.32 13.36 -4.36
C SER A 304 0.65 14.72 -3.72
N ASN A 305 -0.35 15.54 -3.37
CA ASN A 305 -0.18 16.89 -2.82
C ASN A 305 0.68 17.83 -3.66
N THR A 306 0.65 17.66 -4.98
CA THR A 306 1.41 18.50 -5.91
C THR A 306 0.94 19.96 -5.77
N PRO A 307 1.85 20.94 -5.62
CA PRO A 307 1.47 22.34 -5.53
C PRO A 307 0.65 22.79 -6.75
N SER A 308 -0.41 23.59 -6.55
CA SER A 308 -1.29 24.03 -7.63
C SER A 308 -0.57 24.75 -8.77
N LYS A 309 0.56 25.42 -8.48
CA LYS A 309 1.42 26.04 -9.51
C LYS A 309 2.01 25.01 -10.48
N VAL A 310 2.40 23.83 -9.98
CA VAL A 310 2.93 22.73 -10.79
C VAL A 310 1.80 22.08 -11.59
N ILE A 311 0.65 21.82 -10.95
CA ILE A 311 -0.55 21.31 -11.63
C ILE A 311 -0.95 22.23 -12.79
N GLU A 312 -1.02 23.54 -12.54
CA GLU A 312 -1.40 24.53 -13.55
C GLU A 312 -0.35 24.65 -14.66
N THR A 313 0.93 24.45 -14.35
CA THR A 313 2.00 24.38 -15.35
C THR A 313 1.82 23.17 -16.27
N LEU A 314 1.57 21.99 -15.68
CA LEU A 314 1.33 20.75 -16.43
C LEU A 314 0.01 20.80 -17.21
N ALA A 315 -1.01 21.50 -16.70
CA ALA A 315 -2.26 21.74 -17.40
C ALA A 315 -2.05 22.57 -18.66
N ARG A 316 -1.22 23.62 -18.59
CA ARG A 316 -0.83 24.44 -19.75
C ARG A 316 0.05 23.70 -20.75
N MET A 317 0.79 22.68 -20.32
CA MET A 317 1.52 21.76 -21.20
C MET A 317 0.61 20.71 -21.87
N GLY A 318 -0.64 20.58 -21.45
CA GLY A 318 -1.58 19.56 -21.95
C GLY A 318 -1.42 18.17 -21.33
N VAL A 319 -0.63 18.06 -20.25
CA VAL A 319 -0.35 16.78 -19.55
C VAL A 319 -1.33 16.53 -18.40
N SER A 320 -1.93 17.59 -17.85
CA SER A 320 -2.94 17.53 -16.79
C SER A 320 -4.18 18.34 -17.16
N ILE A 321 -5.27 18.15 -16.42
CA ILE A 321 -6.39 19.10 -16.34
C ILE A 321 -6.07 20.23 -15.34
N SER A 322 -6.83 21.33 -15.40
CA SER A 322 -6.64 22.47 -14.49
C SER A 322 -7.00 22.13 -13.05
N ALA A 323 -6.46 22.88 -12.08
CA ALA A 323 -6.79 22.72 -10.67
C ALA A 323 -8.30 22.83 -10.39
N ASP A 324 -9.00 23.75 -11.06
CA ASP A 324 -10.46 23.88 -10.93
C ASP A 324 -11.22 22.65 -11.44
N SER A 325 -10.74 22.05 -12.53
CA SER A 325 -11.32 20.81 -13.06
C SER A 325 -11.10 19.65 -12.10
N ILE A 326 -9.93 19.58 -11.45
CA ILE A 326 -9.63 18.60 -10.40
C ILE A 326 -10.59 18.78 -9.23
N HIS A 327 -10.79 20.00 -8.71
CA HIS A 327 -11.75 20.24 -7.62
C HIS A 327 -13.17 19.83 -8.00
N GLY A 328 -13.59 20.06 -9.26
CA GLY A 328 -14.86 19.57 -9.78
C GLY A 328 -14.96 18.03 -9.77
N ALA A 329 -13.87 17.33 -10.10
CA ALA A 329 -13.79 15.87 -10.03
C ALA A 329 -13.84 15.36 -8.59
N VAL A 330 -13.07 15.97 -7.69
CA VAL A 330 -13.06 15.67 -6.24
C VAL A 330 -14.46 15.81 -5.65
N HIS A 331 -15.18 16.89 -5.95
CA HIS A 331 -16.57 17.06 -5.49
C HIS A 331 -17.53 16.01 -6.06
N SER A 332 -17.36 15.62 -7.33
CA SER A 332 -18.18 14.56 -7.96
C SER A 332 -17.92 13.21 -7.31
N LEU A 333 -16.66 12.84 -7.11
CA LEU A 333 -16.25 11.59 -6.46
C LEU A 333 -16.73 11.55 -5.00
N SER A 334 -16.62 12.65 -4.27
CA SER A 334 -17.06 12.72 -2.86
C SER A 334 -18.57 12.50 -2.74
N ARG A 335 -19.35 13.00 -3.70
CA ARG A 335 -20.79 12.75 -3.80
C ARG A 335 -21.08 11.28 -4.10
N GLU A 336 -20.38 10.69 -5.07
CA GLU A 336 -20.52 9.26 -5.39
C GLU A 336 -20.21 8.37 -4.18
N THR A 337 -19.13 8.65 -3.44
CA THR A 337 -18.83 7.93 -2.20
C THR A 337 -19.93 8.10 -1.16
N SER A 338 -20.49 9.30 -1.03
CA SER A 338 -21.62 9.55 -0.12
C SER A 338 -22.86 8.76 -0.52
N ASP A 339 -23.20 8.72 -1.81
CA ASP A 339 -24.34 7.94 -2.34
C ASP A 339 -24.11 6.43 -2.15
N ARG A 340 -22.86 5.97 -2.29
CA ARG A 340 -22.45 4.60 -1.99
C ARG A 340 -22.63 4.28 -0.51
N LEU A 341 -22.15 5.12 0.41
CA LEU A 341 -22.33 4.93 1.86
C LEU A 341 -23.81 4.85 2.24
N ARG A 342 -24.65 5.71 1.67
CA ARG A 342 -26.10 5.68 1.88
C ARG A 342 -26.71 4.38 1.40
N SER A 343 -26.36 3.97 0.18
CA SER A 343 -26.84 2.71 -0.40
C SER A 343 -26.40 1.51 0.45
N MET A 344 -25.16 1.53 0.95
CA MET A 344 -24.62 0.52 1.86
C MET A 344 -25.38 0.48 3.19
N GLY A 345 -25.53 1.61 3.88
CA GLY A 345 -26.23 1.67 5.16
C GLY A 345 -27.70 1.25 5.07
N GLN A 346 -28.39 1.66 3.99
CA GLN A 346 -29.80 1.29 3.75
C GLN A 346 -30.02 -0.22 3.51
N THR A 347 -28.97 -1.01 3.27
CA THR A 347 -29.09 -2.47 3.26
C THR A 347 -29.33 -3.06 4.65
N LEU A 348 -28.99 -2.33 5.71
CA LEU A 348 -28.89 -2.81 7.10
C LEU A 348 -27.88 -3.95 7.30
N LEU A 349 -27.09 -4.27 6.27
CA LEU A 349 -26.09 -5.34 6.26
C LEU A 349 -24.68 -4.79 6.35
N VAL A 350 -24.47 -3.72 7.12
CA VAL A 350 -23.16 -3.12 7.33
C VAL A 350 -22.81 -3.01 8.81
N SER A 351 -21.56 -3.28 9.13
CA SER A 351 -20.96 -2.91 10.40
C SER A 351 -20.25 -1.56 10.26
N TYR A 352 -20.20 -0.84 11.37
CA TYR A 352 -19.52 0.45 11.47
C TYR A 352 -18.23 0.25 12.23
N ALA A 353 -17.14 0.78 11.72
CA ALA A 353 -15.86 0.74 12.40
C ALA A 353 -15.30 2.16 12.45
N TYR A 354 -14.83 2.60 13.62
CA TYR A 354 -14.32 3.95 13.79
C TYR A 354 -13.24 4.01 14.85
N ASP A 355 -12.35 4.99 14.72
CA ASP A 355 -11.24 5.21 15.63
C ASP A 355 -10.83 6.69 15.65
N ASN A 356 -10.08 7.11 16.67
CA ASN A 356 -9.42 8.42 16.64
C ASN A 356 -8.21 8.42 15.73
N PHE A 357 -7.95 9.57 15.12
CA PHE A 357 -6.67 9.86 14.51
C PHE A 357 -6.26 11.30 14.77
N ASP A 358 -4.96 11.47 15.00
CA ASP A 358 -4.38 12.76 15.32
C ASP A 358 -3.50 13.24 14.17
N ILE A 359 -3.71 14.48 13.73
CA ILE A 359 -2.85 15.15 12.76
C ILE A 359 -2.27 16.39 13.41
N ASN A 360 -0.95 16.48 13.37
CA ASN A 360 -0.24 17.69 13.78
C ASN A 360 -0.25 18.70 12.63
N PHE A 361 -0.92 19.85 12.82
CA PHE A 361 -0.88 20.99 11.92
C PHE A 361 0.04 22.07 12.51
N PRO A 362 1.36 21.99 12.30
CA PRO A 362 2.29 22.92 12.90
C PRO A 362 2.04 24.35 12.39
N ASN A 363 1.81 25.28 13.32
CA ASN A 363 1.67 26.69 12.99
C ASN A 363 3.00 27.23 12.42
N VAL A 364 2.95 27.92 11.28
CA VAL A 364 4.14 28.59 10.70
C VAL A 364 4.62 29.73 11.59
N VAL A 365 3.71 30.38 12.31
CA VAL A 365 4.00 31.39 13.34
C VAL A 365 3.14 31.08 14.57
N PRO A 366 3.74 30.79 15.73
CA PRO A 366 2.99 30.64 16.97
C PRO A 366 2.42 32.00 17.39
N THR A 367 1.09 32.12 17.48
CA THR A 367 0.42 33.27 18.08
C THR A 367 0.03 32.95 19.52
N ILE A 368 -0.13 33.96 20.38
CA ILE A 368 -0.57 33.78 21.78
C ILE A 368 -1.88 32.98 21.85
N GLU A 369 -2.79 33.22 20.91
CA GLU A 369 -4.08 32.52 20.77
C GLU A 369 -3.98 31.06 20.28
N LYS A 370 -2.84 30.67 19.70
CA LYS A 370 -2.58 29.32 19.15
C LYS A 370 -1.37 28.67 19.81
N SER A 371 -1.10 29.04 21.06
CA SER A 371 0.15 28.70 21.76
C SER A 371 0.16 27.32 22.42
N THR A 372 -0.96 26.60 22.48
CA THR A 372 -1.08 25.42 23.35
C THR A 372 -1.44 24.08 22.71
N ASP A 373 -1.86 23.98 21.45
CA ASP A 373 -1.94 22.66 20.81
C ASP A 373 -1.95 22.74 19.28
N THR A 374 -0.96 22.14 18.62
CA THR A 374 -0.96 21.95 17.16
C THR A 374 -1.51 20.59 16.76
N LEU A 375 -1.75 19.71 17.73
CA LEU A 375 -2.35 18.40 17.52
C LEU A 375 -3.86 18.55 17.37
N THR A 376 -4.39 18.11 16.25
CA THR A 376 -5.83 18.13 15.99
C THR A 376 -6.37 16.72 16.10
N HIS A 377 -7.22 16.51 17.10
CA HIS A 377 -7.94 15.26 17.33
C HIS A 377 -9.17 15.18 16.45
N MET A 378 -9.30 14.11 15.66
CA MET A 378 -10.46 13.82 14.82
C MET A 378 -10.83 12.34 14.93
N THR A 379 -12.02 11.99 14.44
CA THR A 379 -12.48 10.62 14.37
C THR A 379 -12.67 10.23 12.91
N SER A 380 -12.15 9.08 12.50
CA SER A 380 -12.38 8.49 11.19
C SER A 380 -13.24 7.24 11.36
N GLY A 381 -13.81 6.75 10.25
CA GLY A 381 -14.49 5.48 10.28
C GLY A 381 -14.91 5.05 8.88
N GLY A 382 -15.55 3.89 8.80
CA GLY A 382 -16.05 3.33 7.56
C GLY A 382 -17.20 2.36 7.79
N LEU A 383 -17.87 2.03 6.69
CA LEU A 383 -18.90 1.01 6.64
C LEU A 383 -18.30 -0.22 5.95
N ILE A 384 -18.47 -1.39 6.57
CA ILE A 384 -18.00 -2.67 6.06
C ILE A 384 -19.22 -3.56 5.88
N TYR A 385 -19.40 -4.17 4.71
CA TYR A 385 -20.48 -5.12 4.51
C TYR A 385 -20.30 -6.35 5.39
N MET A 386 -21.41 -6.78 5.99
CA MET A 386 -21.49 -8.09 6.62
C MET A 386 -21.66 -9.15 5.53
N GLU A 387 -20.61 -9.95 5.33
CA GLU A 387 -20.60 -11.05 4.36
C GLU A 387 -21.10 -12.34 5.03
N HIS A 388 -20.87 -13.50 4.39
CA HIS A 388 -21.10 -14.83 4.98
C HIS A 388 -22.58 -15.17 5.27
N GLY A 389 -23.49 -14.68 4.43
CA GLY A 389 -24.90 -15.08 4.43
C GLY A 389 -25.77 -14.39 5.48
N VAL A 390 -25.32 -13.25 6.01
CA VAL A 390 -26.11 -12.44 6.95
C VAL A 390 -27.27 -11.76 6.21
N GLU A 391 -28.46 -11.85 6.80
CA GLU A 391 -29.71 -11.25 6.34
C GLU A 391 -30.18 -10.15 7.31
N PRO A 392 -30.93 -9.13 6.87
CA PRO A 392 -31.38 -8.04 7.75
C PRO A 392 -32.20 -8.55 8.95
N ASP A 393 -32.96 -9.63 8.78
CA ASP A 393 -33.75 -10.24 9.84
C ASP A 393 -32.88 -10.90 10.93
N ASP A 394 -31.61 -11.24 10.66
CA ASP A 394 -30.65 -11.70 11.69
C ASP A 394 -30.42 -10.62 12.76
N LEU A 395 -30.47 -9.36 12.34
CA LEU A 395 -30.18 -8.18 13.15
C LEU A 395 -31.43 -7.58 13.77
N ARG A 396 -32.62 -8.05 13.40
CA ARG A 396 -33.91 -7.51 13.88
C ARG A 396 -34.29 -8.07 15.26
N CYS A 397 -33.41 -7.86 16.24
CA CYS A 397 -33.56 -8.41 17.61
C CYS A 397 -33.34 -7.37 18.72
N SER A 398 -33.30 -6.07 18.38
CA SER A 398 -33.02 -5.01 19.35
C SER A 398 -34.00 -5.01 20.54
N LYS A 399 -35.30 -5.22 20.27
CA LYS A 399 -36.33 -5.22 21.32
C LYS A 399 -36.25 -6.44 22.22
N GLU A 400 -35.95 -7.60 21.64
CA GLU A 400 -35.81 -8.88 22.32
C GLU A 400 -34.61 -8.84 23.27
N LEU A 401 -33.46 -8.34 22.79
CA LEU A 401 -32.25 -8.17 23.59
C LEU A 401 -32.44 -7.20 24.76
N TRP A 402 -33.18 -6.10 24.56
CA TRP A 402 -33.43 -5.13 25.63
C TRP A 402 -34.29 -5.68 26.76
N LYS A 403 -35.27 -6.55 26.46
CA LYS A 403 -36.12 -7.17 27.50
C LYS A 403 -35.30 -7.99 28.51
N THR A 404 -34.24 -8.64 28.05
CA THR A 404 -33.35 -9.47 28.87
C THR A 404 -32.10 -8.73 29.33
N ASN A 405 -31.96 -7.45 29.00
CA ASN A 405 -30.79 -6.66 29.36
C ASN A 405 -30.90 -6.19 30.82
N PRO A 406 -29.89 -6.42 31.69
CA PRO A 406 -29.90 -5.94 33.07
C PRO A 406 -30.00 -4.41 33.22
N LEU A 407 -29.65 -3.65 32.18
CA LEU A 407 -29.80 -2.18 32.16
C LEU A 407 -31.25 -1.73 31.97
N ASN A 408 -32.17 -2.62 31.58
CA ASN A 408 -33.56 -2.25 31.43
C ASN A 408 -34.20 -1.99 32.80
N PRO A 409 -34.78 -0.80 33.08
CA PRO A 409 -35.44 -0.54 34.36
C PRO A 409 -36.61 -1.48 34.68
N GLU A 410 -37.20 -2.09 33.64
CA GLU A 410 -38.27 -3.09 33.77
C GLU A 410 -37.73 -4.54 33.83
N PHE A 411 -36.42 -4.71 33.97
CA PHE A 411 -35.78 -6.02 34.01
C PHE A 411 -36.23 -6.82 35.23
N ASP A 412 -36.77 -7.99 34.98
CA ASP A 412 -37.13 -8.96 36.01
C ASP A 412 -35.91 -9.81 36.34
N ALA A 413 -35.26 -9.51 37.47
CA ALA A 413 -34.08 -10.23 37.94
C ALA A 413 -34.32 -11.73 38.12
N SER A 414 -35.58 -12.18 38.31
CA SER A 414 -35.90 -13.61 38.39
C SER A 414 -35.78 -14.35 37.05
N LYS A 415 -35.71 -13.60 35.94
CA LYS A 415 -35.53 -14.10 34.57
C LYS A 415 -34.12 -13.83 34.05
N ALA A 416 -33.19 -13.44 34.92
CA ALA A 416 -31.81 -13.23 34.53
C ALA A 416 -31.22 -14.53 33.95
N PRO A 417 -30.47 -14.46 32.84
CA PRO A 417 -29.69 -15.60 32.38
C PRO A 417 -28.75 -16.07 33.51
N PRO A 418 -28.42 -17.37 33.57
CA PRO A 418 -27.38 -17.87 34.46
C PRO A 418 -26.10 -17.06 34.29
N ALA A 419 -25.43 -16.74 35.39
CA ALA A 419 -24.12 -16.11 35.32
C ALA A 419 -23.12 -17.12 34.74
N HIS A 420 -22.63 -16.86 33.53
CA HIS A 420 -21.56 -17.65 32.92
C HIS A 420 -20.19 -17.09 33.31
N THR A 421 -19.26 -17.99 33.55
CA THR A 421 -17.89 -17.72 33.97
C THR A 421 -16.90 -18.13 32.87
N VAL A 422 -15.61 -17.89 33.08
CA VAL A 422 -14.58 -18.30 32.13
C VAL A 422 -14.53 -19.82 31.93
N LYS A 423 -14.96 -20.61 32.92
CA LYS A 423 -15.03 -22.06 32.81
C LYS A 423 -16.02 -22.50 31.73
N ASP A 424 -17.17 -21.84 31.64
CA ASP A 424 -18.15 -22.10 30.59
C ASP A 424 -17.59 -21.81 29.18
N LEU A 425 -16.58 -20.94 29.08
CA LEU A 425 -15.91 -20.59 27.82
C LEU A 425 -14.91 -21.67 27.37
N GLU A 426 -14.33 -22.43 28.31
CA GLU A 426 -13.40 -23.52 28.00
C GLU A 426 -14.11 -24.68 27.29
N ASP A 427 -15.41 -24.86 27.56
CA ASP A 427 -16.23 -25.94 27.00
C ASP A 427 -16.89 -25.59 25.65
N LEU A 428 -16.69 -24.37 25.11
CA LEU A 428 -17.36 -23.92 23.87
C LEU A 428 -16.95 -24.71 22.63
N HIS A 429 -15.69 -25.16 22.58
CA HIS A 429 -15.08 -25.81 21.42
C HIS A 429 -14.55 -27.19 21.79
N PRO A 430 -15.45 -28.14 22.11
CA PRO A 430 -15.06 -29.45 22.61
C PRO A 430 -14.13 -30.14 21.61
N GLU A 431 -13.09 -30.76 22.14
CA GLU A 431 -12.12 -31.51 21.36
C GLU A 431 -12.46 -33.01 21.41
N GLN A 432 -12.37 -33.68 20.26
CA GLN A 432 -12.48 -35.13 20.17
C GLN A 432 -11.09 -35.77 20.29
N ASP A 433 -11.05 -36.97 20.86
CA ASP A 433 -9.81 -37.75 20.93
C ASP A 433 -9.23 -37.97 19.52
N HIS A 434 -7.97 -37.57 19.35
CA HIS A 434 -7.25 -37.73 18.10
C HIS A 434 -6.31 -38.93 18.15
N ALA A 435 -6.08 -39.58 17.01
CA ALA A 435 -5.25 -40.79 16.92
C ALA A 435 -3.78 -40.59 17.38
N SER A 436 -3.28 -39.35 17.36
CA SER A 436 -1.94 -39.01 17.87
C SER A 436 -1.88 -38.90 19.40
N GLY A 437 -3.02 -38.88 20.11
CA GLY A 437 -3.08 -38.65 21.55
C GLY A 437 -2.77 -37.21 21.98
N LEU A 438 -2.46 -36.32 21.03
CA LEU A 438 -2.21 -34.89 21.27
C LEU A 438 -3.53 -34.11 21.23
N THR A 439 -3.60 -33.02 22.00
CA THR A 439 -4.62 -31.97 21.89
C THR A 439 -4.43 -31.12 20.62
N ARG A 440 -5.44 -30.33 20.26
CA ARG A 440 -5.47 -29.45 19.07
C ARG A 440 -4.35 -28.42 19.11
N ARG A 441 -4.07 -27.90 20.32
CA ARG A 441 -2.99 -26.95 20.54
C ARG A 441 -1.63 -27.63 20.40
N GLU A 442 -1.46 -28.85 20.92
CA GLU A 442 -0.23 -29.61 20.74
C GLU A 442 0.01 -29.99 19.27
N ARG A 443 -1.04 -30.34 18.52
CA ARG A 443 -0.94 -30.58 17.07
C ARG A 443 -0.52 -29.33 16.31
N PHE A 444 -1.05 -28.15 16.68
CA PHE A 444 -0.58 -26.87 16.12
C PHE A 444 0.88 -26.59 16.47
N ASN A 445 1.27 -26.81 17.73
CA ASN A 445 2.65 -26.65 18.17
C ASN A 445 3.59 -27.56 17.38
N ALA A 446 3.25 -28.84 17.21
CA ALA A 446 4.02 -29.79 16.41
C ALA A 446 4.16 -29.31 14.95
N TRP A 447 3.05 -28.88 14.34
CA TRP A 447 3.06 -28.28 13.01
C TRP A 447 3.98 -27.04 12.95
N LYS A 448 3.95 -26.16 13.96
CA LYS A 448 4.79 -24.96 13.99
C LYS A 448 6.27 -25.28 14.18
N PHE A 449 6.62 -26.28 14.98
CA PHE A 449 7.99 -26.82 15.08
C PHE A 449 8.49 -27.34 13.72
N LEU A 450 7.64 -28.07 12.99
CA LEU A 450 7.97 -28.54 11.63
C LEU A 450 8.13 -27.38 10.66
N LEU A 451 7.20 -26.43 10.66
CA LEU A 451 7.21 -25.25 9.80
C LEU A 451 8.56 -24.53 9.91
N ASP A 452 9.00 -24.23 11.14
CA ASP A 452 10.26 -23.51 11.33
C ASP A 452 11.48 -24.32 10.89
N LEU A 453 11.47 -25.65 11.07
CA LEU A 453 12.53 -26.52 10.57
C LEU A 453 12.57 -26.54 9.04
N VAL A 454 11.42 -26.65 8.36
CA VAL A 454 11.37 -26.70 6.88
C VAL A 454 11.52 -25.33 6.24
N THR A 455 11.29 -24.23 6.96
CA THR A 455 11.50 -22.87 6.45
C THR A 455 12.92 -22.37 6.71
N TYR A 456 13.41 -22.54 7.94
CA TYR A 456 14.66 -21.91 8.39
C TYR A 456 15.80 -22.89 8.68
N GLY A 457 15.51 -24.20 8.73
CA GLY A 457 16.51 -25.23 8.90
C GLY A 457 17.38 -25.45 7.66
N PRO A 458 18.26 -26.45 7.70
CA PRO A 458 19.11 -26.82 6.57
C PRO A 458 18.31 -27.04 5.26
N PRO A 459 18.87 -26.69 4.08
CA PRO A 459 18.16 -26.74 2.79
C PRO A 459 17.52 -28.09 2.45
N TYR A 460 18.03 -29.19 3.00
CA TYR A 460 17.43 -30.52 2.85
C TYR A 460 15.95 -30.55 3.28
N PHE A 461 15.56 -29.83 4.33
CA PHE A 461 14.20 -29.88 4.86
C PHE A 461 13.19 -29.09 4.02
N HIS A 462 13.65 -28.16 3.17
CA HIS A 462 12.79 -27.34 2.30
C HIS A 462 11.93 -28.18 1.35
N GLN A 463 12.41 -29.38 0.98
CA GLN A 463 11.66 -30.31 0.12
C GLN A 463 10.32 -30.77 0.73
N PHE A 464 10.18 -30.69 2.07
CA PHE A 464 8.97 -31.13 2.78
C PHE A 464 7.93 -30.02 2.95
N LEU A 465 8.21 -28.80 2.50
CA LEU A 465 7.30 -27.67 2.64
C LEU A 465 5.94 -27.95 1.95
N SER A 466 5.95 -28.60 0.79
CA SER A 466 4.74 -28.98 0.07
C SER A 466 3.96 -30.12 0.75
N ALA A 467 4.63 -30.93 1.58
CA ALA A 467 4.02 -32.04 2.30
C ALA A 467 3.45 -31.63 3.67
N LEU A 468 3.84 -30.47 4.21
CA LEU A 468 3.44 -30.00 5.54
C LEU A 468 1.94 -29.71 5.64
N GLY A 469 1.36 -29.12 4.60
CA GLY A 469 -0.03 -28.67 4.61
C GLY A 469 -0.32 -27.61 5.68
N LEU A 470 -1.60 -27.32 5.87
CA LEU A 470 -2.10 -26.44 6.92
C LEU A 470 -2.49 -27.26 8.15
N PRO A 471 -2.42 -26.67 9.37
CA PRO A 471 -2.95 -27.31 10.56
C PRO A 471 -4.48 -27.46 10.42
N GLU A 472 -5.06 -28.32 11.24
CA GLU A 472 -6.51 -28.50 11.29
C GLU A 472 -7.22 -27.15 11.55
N MET A 473 -8.37 -26.92 10.91
CA MET A 473 -9.20 -25.74 11.16
C MET A 473 -10.35 -26.12 12.11
N VAL A 474 -10.70 -25.22 13.03
CA VAL A 474 -11.84 -25.44 13.94
C VAL A 474 -13.12 -24.95 13.29
N GLU A 475 -13.17 -23.66 12.98
CA GLU A 475 -14.30 -23.04 12.29
C GLU A 475 -13.76 -21.87 11.46
N GLN A 476 -13.54 -22.14 10.16
CA GLN A 476 -12.93 -21.19 9.25
C GLN A 476 -13.99 -20.34 8.51
N ILE A 477 -13.79 -19.03 8.52
CA ILE A 477 -14.56 -18.07 7.72
C ILE A 477 -14.17 -18.24 6.24
N ALA A 478 -15.18 -18.27 5.36
CA ALA A 478 -14.94 -18.38 3.92
C ALA A 478 -14.10 -17.21 3.39
N THR A 479 -13.17 -17.48 2.49
CA THR A 479 -12.34 -16.43 1.86
C THR A 479 -13.17 -15.61 0.87
N VAL A 480 -13.60 -14.41 1.28
CA VAL A 480 -14.39 -13.47 0.48
C VAL A 480 -13.78 -12.09 0.54
N LEU A 481 -13.64 -11.42 -0.62
CA LEU A 481 -13.15 -10.05 -0.67
C LEU A 481 -14.10 -9.10 0.08
N MET A 482 -13.56 -8.39 1.08
CA MET A 482 -14.29 -7.40 1.87
C MET A 482 -14.78 -6.26 0.98
N ARG A 483 -16.08 -5.98 1.05
CA ARG A 483 -16.67 -4.75 0.49
C ARG A 483 -16.82 -3.70 1.57
N TRP A 484 -16.25 -2.53 1.35
CA TRP A 484 -16.27 -1.44 2.34
C TRP A 484 -16.26 -0.07 1.66
N ALA A 485 -16.46 0.99 2.43
CA ALA A 485 -16.26 2.38 2.01
C ALA A 485 -15.87 3.28 3.21
N PRO A 486 -14.92 4.22 3.04
CA PRO A 486 -14.55 5.17 4.08
C PRO A 486 -15.65 6.21 4.28
N ALA A 487 -16.01 6.47 5.54
CA ALA A 487 -16.88 7.56 5.92
C ALA A 487 -16.11 8.88 5.96
N LYS A 488 -16.84 9.99 5.88
CA LYS A 488 -16.30 11.32 6.13
C LYS A 488 -15.85 11.41 7.59
N SER A 489 -14.58 11.78 7.80
CA SER A 489 -14.05 12.05 9.12
C SER A 489 -14.83 13.15 9.83
N LEU A 490 -14.86 13.06 11.15
CA LEU A 490 -15.60 13.94 12.04
C LEU A 490 -14.62 14.76 12.88
N ASP A 491 -14.93 16.05 13.01
CA ASP A 491 -14.27 16.96 13.94
C ASP A 491 -14.80 16.74 15.36
N ILE A 492 -14.58 15.54 15.90
CA ILE A 492 -15.05 15.14 17.22
C ILE A 492 -13.95 14.30 17.86
N LYS A 493 -13.71 14.56 19.15
CA LYS A 493 -12.78 13.77 19.97
C LYS A 493 -13.52 12.58 20.56
N GLN A 494 -13.42 11.41 19.92
CA GLN A 494 -14.12 10.20 20.39
C GLN A 494 -13.65 9.76 21.79
N SER A 495 -12.44 10.09 22.24
CA SER A 495 -11.90 9.59 23.52
C SER A 495 -12.68 9.97 24.79
N THR A 496 -13.77 10.73 24.65
CA THR A 496 -14.74 11.04 25.71
C THR A 496 -16.10 10.37 25.45
N VAL A 497 -16.84 10.09 26.52
CA VAL A 497 -18.23 9.59 26.43
C VAL A 497 -19.12 10.57 25.63
N ALA A 498 -18.96 11.88 25.85
CA ALA A 498 -19.69 12.90 25.10
C ALA A 498 -19.36 12.90 23.60
N GLY A 499 -18.09 12.69 23.24
CA GLY A 499 -17.67 12.55 21.85
C GLY A 499 -18.30 11.34 21.18
N ASN A 500 -18.33 10.18 21.84
CA ASN A 500 -18.99 8.98 21.31
C ASN A 500 -20.52 9.15 21.14
N ILE A 501 -21.19 9.93 22.01
CA ILE A 501 -22.61 10.28 21.86
C ILE A 501 -22.84 11.02 20.54
N GLU A 502 -21.90 11.85 20.10
CA GLU A 502 -22.01 12.63 18.86
C GLU A 502 -21.52 11.85 17.61
N VAL A 503 -20.45 11.05 17.74
CA VAL A 503 -19.86 10.28 16.64
C VAL A 503 -20.83 9.24 16.09
N VAL A 504 -21.45 8.44 16.97
CA VAL A 504 -22.28 7.29 16.55
C VAL A 504 -23.46 7.72 15.67
N PRO A 505 -24.31 8.69 16.06
CA PRO A 505 -25.38 9.19 15.20
C PRO A 505 -24.87 9.79 13.89
N LYS A 506 -23.79 10.57 13.91
CA LYS A 506 -23.23 11.20 12.70
C LYS A 506 -22.66 10.19 11.71
N LEU A 507 -22.13 9.05 12.18
CA LEU A 507 -21.72 7.96 11.30
C LEU A 507 -22.93 7.25 10.68
N LEU A 508 -23.98 6.99 11.48
CA LEU A 508 -25.23 6.41 10.99
C LEU A 508 -25.92 7.29 9.94
N GLU A 509 -25.93 8.60 10.14
CA GLU A 509 -26.46 9.60 9.19
C GLU A 509 -25.79 9.51 7.82
N GLN A 510 -24.47 9.26 7.76
CA GLN A 510 -23.75 9.06 6.51
C GLN A 510 -24.19 7.79 5.77
N GLY A 511 -24.63 6.76 6.51
CA GLY A 511 -25.27 5.56 5.98
C GLY A 511 -26.76 5.73 5.63
N ALA A 512 -27.33 6.93 5.79
CA ALA A 512 -28.78 7.20 5.67
C ALA A 512 -29.65 6.28 6.54
N VAL A 513 -29.17 5.94 7.73
CA VAL A 513 -29.89 5.14 8.73
C VAL A 513 -29.98 5.87 10.05
N GLY A 514 -31.05 5.66 10.81
CA GLY A 514 -31.21 6.27 12.12
C GLY A 514 -32.63 6.16 12.68
N ASP A 515 -33.08 7.16 13.44
CA ASP A 515 -34.47 7.30 13.86
C ASP A 515 -35.15 8.47 13.13
N PRO A 516 -36.11 8.21 12.21
CA PRO A 516 -36.81 9.27 11.49
C PRO A 516 -37.59 10.23 12.40
N SER A 517 -37.92 9.84 13.63
CA SER A 517 -38.61 10.72 14.59
C SER A 517 -37.72 11.77 15.24
N GLN A 518 -36.40 11.58 15.16
CA GLN A 518 -35.37 12.49 15.67
C GLN A 518 -34.76 13.35 14.56
N ALA A 519 -35.19 13.14 13.32
CA ALA A 519 -34.75 13.88 12.16
C ALA A 519 -35.24 15.33 12.23
N ASP A 520 -34.31 16.29 12.17
CA ASP A 520 -34.68 17.68 11.88
C ASP A 520 -35.31 17.77 10.48
N ASN A 521 -36.21 18.74 10.23
CA ASN A 521 -36.99 18.92 8.98
C ASN A 521 -36.16 19.18 7.69
N SER A 522 -34.88 18.80 7.65
CA SER A 522 -34.03 18.93 6.47
C SER A 522 -34.38 17.89 5.40
N ILE A 523 -34.36 18.33 4.14
CA ILE A 523 -34.75 17.54 2.95
C ILE A 523 -33.93 16.23 2.81
N TRP A 524 -32.73 16.15 3.40
CA TRP A 524 -31.84 14.99 3.36
C TRP A 524 -32.30 13.81 4.23
N LEU A 525 -33.20 14.05 5.21
CA LEU A 525 -33.71 13.05 6.16
C LEU A 525 -34.97 12.29 5.67
N ASN A 526 -35.59 12.71 4.58
CA ASN A 526 -36.78 12.03 4.02
C ASN A 526 -36.51 10.62 3.45
N SER A 527 -35.26 10.16 3.46
CA SER A 527 -34.83 8.83 3.00
C SER A 527 -34.07 8.04 4.08
N LEU A 528 -34.17 8.47 5.34
CA LEU A 528 -33.57 7.78 6.47
C LEU A 528 -34.32 6.45 6.73
N LEU A 529 -33.60 5.34 6.72
CA LEU A 529 -34.16 4.04 7.10
C LEU A 529 -34.11 3.87 8.63
N SER A 530 -35.23 3.47 9.22
CA SER A 530 -35.31 3.29 10.68
C SER A 530 -34.55 2.06 11.15
N ILE A 531 -33.65 2.23 12.12
CA ILE A 531 -32.91 1.10 12.74
C ILE A 531 -33.43 0.73 14.12
N VAL A 532 -34.54 1.31 14.58
CA VAL A 532 -35.04 1.12 15.95
C VAL A 532 -35.30 -0.35 16.29
N ALA A 533 -35.70 -1.16 15.30
CA ALA A 533 -35.95 -2.60 15.47
C ALA A 533 -34.68 -3.46 15.29
N TYR A 534 -33.60 -2.89 14.80
CA TYR A 534 -32.38 -3.59 14.40
C TYR A 534 -31.24 -3.30 15.37
N VAL A 535 -30.30 -4.23 15.46
CA VAL A 535 -28.99 -3.99 16.07
C VAL A 535 -27.98 -3.63 14.98
N VAL A 536 -26.99 -2.82 15.36
CA VAL A 536 -25.91 -2.37 14.49
C VAL A 536 -24.59 -2.69 15.19
N LEU A 537 -23.70 -3.36 14.45
CA LEU A 537 -22.37 -3.73 14.95
C LEU A 537 -21.44 -2.53 14.85
N PHE A 538 -20.80 -2.18 15.98
CA PHE A 538 -19.78 -1.16 16.07
C PHE A 538 -18.45 -1.79 16.49
N HIS A 539 -17.46 -1.70 15.63
CA HIS A 539 -16.10 -2.18 15.87
C HIS A 539 -15.20 -1.03 16.31
N GLY A 540 -14.32 -1.32 17.27
CA GLY A 540 -13.32 -0.38 17.74
C GLY A 540 -12.40 -1.02 18.79
N ASP A 541 -11.43 -0.24 19.24
CA ASP A 541 -10.54 -0.63 20.34
C ASP A 541 -11.29 -0.78 21.69
N LEU A 542 -10.58 -1.19 22.73
CA LEU A 542 -11.16 -1.36 24.06
C LEU A 542 -11.73 -0.06 24.63
N GLY A 543 -11.03 1.07 24.40
CA GLY A 543 -11.46 2.38 24.87
C GLY A 543 -12.82 2.78 24.27
N THR A 544 -13.01 2.55 22.98
CA THR A 544 -14.29 2.73 22.27
C THR A 544 -15.39 1.90 22.92
N GLY A 545 -15.11 0.63 23.21
CA GLY A 545 -16.04 -0.27 23.91
C GLY A 545 -16.47 0.26 25.27
N GLU A 546 -15.52 0.64 26.13
CA GLU A 546 -15.80 1.23 27.45
C GLU A 546 -16.72 2.45 27.35
N ARG A 547 -16.52 3.29 26.34
CA ARG A 547 -17.31 4.51 26.16
C ARG A 547 -18.72 4.19 25.67
N LEU A 548 -18.88 3.26 24.73
CA LEU A 548 -20.20 2.80 24.28
C LEU A 548 -21.00 2.17 25.42
N MET A 549 -20.39 1.30 26.23
CA MET A 549 -21.05 0.71 27.40
C MET A 549 -21.44 1.77 28.44
N SER A 550 -20.57 2.76 28.68
CA SER A 550 -20.89 3.90 29.56
C SER A 550 -22.09 4.71 29.06
N ILE A 551 -22.22 4.90 27.73
CA ILE A 551 -23.38 5.57 27.13
C ILE A 551 -24.65 4.78 27.41
N MET A 552 -24.63 3.47 27.09
CA MET A 552 -25.80 2.60 27.29
C MET A 552 -26.23 2.56 28.75
N GLN A 553 -25.29 2.50 29.69
CA GLN A 553 -25.59 2.51 31.12
C GLN A 553 -26.24 3.83 31.55
N ARG A 554 -25.65 4.98 31.18
CA ARG A 554 -26.15 6.31 31.57
C ARG A 554 -27.48 6.66 30.92
N ARG A 555 -27.73 6.16 29.71
CA ARG A 555 -28.93 6.47 28.91
C ARG A 555 -29.99 5.38 28.97
N SER A 556 -29.80 4.35 29.78
CA SER A 556 -30.74 3.24 29.98
C SER A 556 -32.16 3.68 30.39
N ILE A 557 -32.25 4.79 31.14
CA ILE A 557 -33.51 5.37 31.64
C ILE A 557 -34.30 6.18 30.60
N GLU A 558 -33.70 6.49 29.45
CA GLU A 558 -34.33 7.29 28.40
C GLU A 558 -35.61 6.60 27.90
N HIS A 559 -36.58 7.35 27.35
CA HIS A 559 -37.84 6.72 26.94
C HIS A 559 -37.72 5.97 25.60
N SER A 560 -36.96 6.51 24.64
CA SER A 560 -36.88 5.95 23.29
C SER A 560 -35.73 4.94 23.13
N PRO A 561 -35.90 3.86 22.34
CA PRO A 561 -34.81 2.92 22.06
C PRO A 561 -33.58 3.57 21.41
N TRP A 562 -33.81 4.62 20.60
CA TRP A 562 -32.74 5.40 19.97
C TRP A 562 -31.88 6.12 21.01
N GLN A 563 -32.50 6.88 21.92
CA GLN A 563 -31.76 7.62 22.96
C GLN A 563 -31.06 6.69 23.96
N ARG A 564 -31.55 5.46 24.15
CA ARG A 564 -30.88 4.43 24.96
C ARG A 564 -29.62 3.84 24.31
N TYR A 565 -29.40 4.08 23.02
CA TYR A 565 -28.38 3.38 22.22
C TYR A 565 -28.60 1.86 22.24
N GLN A 566 -29.86 1.43 22.37
CA GLN A 566 -30.24 0.03 22.50
C GLN A 566 -29.81 -0.81 21.29
N TYR A 567 -29.72 -0.18 20.13
CA TYR A 567 -29.30 -0.81 18.87
C TYR A 567 -27.80 -1.10 18.79
N VAL A 568 -26.96 -0.55 19.68
CA VAL A 568 -25.51 -0.69 19.58
C VAL A 568 -25.06 -2.04 20.12
N ILE A 569 -24.33 -2.80 19.30
CA ILE A 569 -23.57 -3.97 19.73
C ILE A 569 -22.09 -3.69 19.47
N TYR A 570 -21.31 -3.60 20.55
CA TYR A 570 -19.87 -3.45 20.45
C TYR A 570 -19.20 -4.78 20.09
N VAL A 571 -18.28 -4.73 19.12
CA VAL A 571 -17.46 -5.86 18.70
C VAL A 571 -15.99 -5.48 18.87
N MET A 572 -15.24 -6.28 19.62
CA MET A 572 -13.84 -5.97 19.94
C MET A 572 -12.93 -5.95 18.72
N GLY A 573 -11.99 -5.00 18.71
CA GLY A 573 -10.89 -4.95 17.75
C GLY A 573 -9.85 -6.04 18.02
N LEU A 574 -9.76 -7.03 17.13
CA LEU A 574 -8.83 -8.16 17.30
C LEU A 574 -7.38 -7.77 17.03
N PHE A 575 -7.10 -6.70 16.27
CA PHE A 575 -5.73 -6.22 16.08
C PHE A 575 -5.18 -5.60 17.37
N HIS A 576 -5.94 -4.76 18.06
CA HIS A 576 -5.59 -4.25 19.38
C HIS A 576 -5.48 -5.37 20.42
N LEU A 577 -6.32 -6.41 20.34
CA LEU A 577 -6.15 -7.61 21.18
C LEU A 577 -4.79 -8.28 20.93
N LYS A 578 -4.40 -8.48 19.66
CA LYS A 578 -3.09 -9.03 19.29
C LYS A 578 -1.94 -8.14 19.79
N MET A 579 -2.09 -6.80 19.76
CA MET A 579 -1.13 -5.88 20.36
C MET A 579 -1.03 -6.07 21.89
N ALA A 580 -2.17 -6.20 22.57
CA ALA A 580 -2.22 -6.45 24.00
C ALA A 580 -1.57 -7.80 24.37
N CYS A 581 -1.71 -8.83 23.54
CA CYS A 581 -1.01 -10.11 23.72
C CYS A 581 0.52 -9.95 23.65
N ALA A 582 1.03 -9.17 22.70
CA ALA A 582 2.46 -8.88 22.59
C ALA A 582 2.98 -8.06 23.80
N ASP A 583 2.21 -7.07 24.26
CA ASP A 583 2.51 -6.31 25.47
C ASP A 583 2.51 -7.20 26.72
N ALA A 584 1.57 -8.14 26.84
CA ALA A 584 1.55 -9.10 27.94
C ALA A 584 2.82 -9.96 27.97
N ILE A 585 3.32 -10.43 26.82
CA ILE A 585 4.59 -11.13 26.73
C ILE A 585 5.76 -10.22 27.16
N TRP A 586 5.76 -8.95 26.76
CA TRP A 586 6.77 -7.98 27.22
C TRP A 586 6.75 -7.81 28.75
N ARG A 587 5.57 -7.68 29.37
CA ARG A 587 5.40 -7.58 30.83
C ARG A 587 5.89 -8.83 31.57
N ILE A 588 5.79 -10.01 30.96
CA ILE A 588 6.24 -11.27 31.57
C ILE A 588 7.77 -11.39 31.53
N PHE A 589 8.39 -11.13 30.38
CA PHE A 589 9.79 -11.50 30.13
C PHE A 589 10.79 -10.34 30.20
N ILE A 590 10.34 -9.10 29.97
CA ILE A 590 11.23 -7.95 29.79
C ILE A 590 10.97 -6.88 30.84
N GLU A 591 9.73 -6.56 31.19
CA GLU A 591 9.43 -5.50 32.18
C GLU A 591 10.21 -5.70 33.51
N PRO A 592 10.27 -6.90 34.11
CA PRO A 592 11.09 -7.14 35.30
C PRO A 592 12.58 -6.99 34.97
N LYS A 593 13.25 -5.98 35.56
CA LYS A 593 14.68 -5.72 35.31
C LYS A 593 15.57 -6.93 35.62
N THR A 594 15.25 -7.66 36.67
CA THR A 594 15.95 -8.90 37.07
C THR A 594 15.78 -10.02 36.05
N GLY A 595 14.68 -10.03 35.29
CA GLY A 595 14.44 -10.96 34.18
C GLY A 595 15.32 -10.73 32.95
N ARG A 596 16.10 -9.64 32.92
CA ARG A 596 16.96 -9.26 31.79
C ARG A 596 18.41 -9.71 31.96
N GLU A 597 18.79 -10.14 33.15
CA GLU A 597 20.20 -10.32 33.54
C GLU A 597 20.76 -11.68 33.12
N ASP A 598 19.91 -12.71 33.09
CA ASP A 598 20.36 -14.07 32.80
C ASP A 598 20.79 -14.22 31.32
N PRO A 599 21.83 -15.03 31.02
CA PRO A 599 22.28 -15.27 29.64
C PRO A 599 21.18 -15.84 28.72
N ASN A 600 20.27 -16.64 29.28
CA ASN A 600 19.13 -17.22 28.57
C ASN A 600 17.84 -16.38 28.70
N SER A 601 17.96 -15.09 29.05
CA SER A 601 16.82 -14.17 29.07
C SER A 601 16.41 -13.70 27.67
N LEU A 602 15.14 -13.33 27.50
CA LEU A 602 14.65 -12.75 26.25
C LEU A 602 15.44 -11.50 25.85
N MET A 603 15.82 -10.68 26.84
CA MET A 603 16.59 -9.47 26.60
C MET A 603 17.99 -9.73 26.03
N HIS A 604 18.66 -10.81 26.47
CA HIS A 604 19.93 -11.23 25.90
C HIS A 604 19.78 -11.72 24.45
N PHE A 605 18.72 -12.48 24.15
CA PHE A 605 18.40 -12.85 22.76
C PHE A 605 18.13 -11.63 21.88
N VAL A 606 17.41 -10.62 22.39
CA VAL A 606 17.19 -9.34 21.70
C VAL A 606 18.53 -8.63 21.42
N ALA A 607 19.47 -8.62 22.37
CA ALA A 607 20.77 -7.99 22.18
C ALA A 607 21.60 -8.63 21.04
N LEU A 608 21.35 -9.90 20.70
CA LEU A 608 22.05 -10.59 19.62
C LEU A 608 21.62 -10.10 18.24
N HIS A 609 20.32 -9.95 18.01
CA HIS A 609 19.76 -9.59 16.70
C HIS A 609 19.38 -8.11 16.56
N ARG A 610 19.16 -7.40 17.67
CA ARG A 610 18.79 -5.97 17.74
C ARG A 610 19.62 -5.20 18.78
N PRO A 611 20.96 -5.19 18.69
CA PRO A 611 21.82 -4.57 19.71
C PRO A 611 21.58 -3.07 19.91
N LYS A 612 21.10 -2.37 18.88
CA LYS A 612 20.84 -0.91 18.92
C LYS A 612 19.47 -0.53 19.47
N GLU A 613 18.56 -1.50 19.62
CA GLU A 613 17.17 -1.26 20.03
C GLU A 613 16.86 -1.77 21.43
N THR A 614 17.85 -2.34 22.13
CA THR A 614 17.70 -2.87 23.49
C THR A 614 17.16 -1.84 24.48
N GLY A 615 17.60 -0.58 24.37
CA GLY A 615 17.08 0.51 25.21
C GLY A 615 15.58 0.73 25.01
N LYS A 616 15.13 0.77 23.75
CA LYS A 616 13.70 0.92 23.41
C LYS A 616 12.89 -0.29 23.84
N ILE A 617 13.37 -1.49 23.52
CA ILE A 617 12.68 -2.74 23.86
C ILE A 617 12.60 -2.94 25.38
N GLY A 618 13.59 -2.49 26.13
CA GLY A 618 13.58 -2.54 27.59
C GLY A 618 12.68 -1.51 28.27
N SER A 619 12.12 -0.54 27.55
CA SER A 619 11.26 0.50 28.11
C SER A 619 9.85 0.50 27.52
N ASP A 620 9.76 0.67 26.20
CA ASP A 620 8.51 0.72 25.43
C ASP A 620 8.83 0.26 23.99
N PRO A 621 8.70 -1.05 23.72
CA PRO A 621 9.11 -1.63 22.45
C PRO A 621 8.21 -1.22 21.29
N GLY A 622 6.95 -0.83 21.52
CA GLY A 622 5.91 -0.82 20.50
C GLY A 622 5.57 -2.22 19.97
N PHE A 623 4.47 -2.32 19.21
CA PHE A 623 3.92 -3.60 18.77
C PHE A 623 4.85 -4.35 17.81
N ARG A 624 5.29 -3.73 16.72
CA ARG A 624 6.11 -4.38 15.68
C ARG A 624 7.36 -5.01 16.24
N ARG A 625 8.10 -4.27 17.08
CA ARG A 625 9.37 -4.77 17.61
C ARG A 625 9.12 -5.99 18.47
N MET A 626 8.07 -5.99 19.30
CA MET A 626 7.72 -7.18 20.09
C MET A 626 7.25 -8.34 19.21
N HIS A 627 6.42 -8.09 18.20
CA HIS A 627 6.01 -9.12 17.25
C HIS A 627 7.23 -9.79 16.60
N GLU A 628 8.14 -8.99 16.02
CA GLU A 628 9.36 -9.49 15.38
C GLU A 628 10.29 -10.21 16.38
N VAL A 629 10.37 -9.74 17.63
CA VAL A 629 11.12 -10.42 18.70
C VAL A 629 10.52 -11.79 19.02
N ILE A 630 9.20 -11.89 19.20
CA ILE A 630 8.51 -13.15 19.49
C ILE A 630 8.73 -14.15 18.34
N MET A 631 8.49 -13.73 17.09
CA MET A 631 8.63 -14.58 15.91
C MET A 631 10.08 -15.06 15.71
N HIS A 632 11.05 -14.15 15.71
CA HIS A 632 12.44 -14.49 15.38
C HIS A 632 13.15 -15.24 16.51
N THR A 633 12.94 -14.83 17.76
CA THR A 633 13.52 -15.55 18.91
C THR A 633 12.81 -16.88 19.10
N GLY A 634 11.49 -16.97 18.89
CA GLY A 634 10.75 -18.23 18.89
C GLY A 634 11.30 -19.23 17.87
N ALA A 635 11.46 -18.82 16.61
CA ALA A 635 12.03 -19.68 15.57
C ALA A 635 13.44 -20.16 15.93
N ALA A 636 14.31 -19.27 16.43
CA ALA A 636 15.66 -19.64 16.85
C ALA A 636 15.67 -20.66 18.00
N LEU A 637 14.85 -20.44 19.03
CA LEU A 637 14.76 -21.35 20.18
C LEU A 637 14.18 -22.71 19.78
N ARG A 638 13.24 -22.77 18.83
CA ARG A 638 12.66 -24.02 18.35
C ARG A 638 13.64 -24.82 17.48
N LEU A 639 14.44 -24.16 16.64
CA LEU A 639 15.54 -24.81 15.91
C LEU A 639 16.60 -25.37 16.88
N ASP A 640 16.88 -24.68 17.99
CA ASP A 640 17.76 -25.22 19.02
C ASP A 640 17.13 -26.41 19.77
N ALA A 641 15.82 -26.39 20.03
CA ALA A 641 15.11 -27.54 20.61
C ALA A 641 15.20 -28.77 19.70
N TRP A 642 15.03 -28.59 18.38
CA TRP A 642 15.29 -29.64 17.39
C TRP A 642 16.71 -30.20 17.48
N ARG A 643 17.72 -29.33 17.55
CA ARG A 643 19.13 -29.75 17.68
C ARG A 643 19.32 -30.61 18.93
N VAL A 644 18.84 -30.13 20.09
CA VAL A 644 19.00 -30.84 21.37
C VAL A 644 18.35 -32.22 21.32
N GLU A 645 17.11 -32.31 20.82
CA GLU A 645 16.38 -33.58 20.78
C GLU A 645 16.99 -34.57 19.79
N VAL A 646 17.43 -34.11 18.63
CA VAL A 646 18.11 -34.93 17.63
C VAL A 646 19.46 -35.45 18.16
N THR A 647 20.24 -34.60 18.85
CA THR A 647 21.48 -35.02 19.51
C THR A 647 21.21 -36.03 20.63
N ARG A 648 20.11 -35.88 21.37
CA ARG A 648 19.70 -36.83 22.42
C ARG A 648 19.39 -38.21 21.84
N ARG A 649 18.71 -38.26 20.69
CA ARG A 649 18.34 -39.51 20.00
C ARG A 649 19.55 -40.18 19.36
N ASN A 650 20.48 -39.41 18.81
CA ASN A 650 21.73 -39.93 18.28
C ASN A 650 22.89 -38.95 18.56
N PRO A 651 23.81 -39.31 19.49
CA PRO A 651 24.95 -38.46 19.84
C PRO A 651 25.90 -38.14 18.67
N ALA A 652 25.80 -38.84 17.54
CA ALA A 652 26.56 -38.52 16.33
C ALA A 652 26.03 -37.28 15.58
N TRP A 653 24.77 -36.90 15.78
CA TRP A 653 24.16 -35.71 15.15
C TRP A 653 24.30 -34.51 16.09
N LYS A 654 25.37 -33.73 15.94
CA LYS A 654 25.65 -32.58 16.81
C LYS A 654 24.97 -31.31 16.33
N THR A 655 24.69 -31.23 15.03
CA THR A 655 24.06 -30.10 14.37
C THR A 655 22.84 -30.54 13.58
N LEU A 656 21.99 -29.58 13.19
CA LEU A 656 20.88 -29.88 12.28
C LEU A 656 21.39 -30.28 10.89
N GLU A 657 22.57 -29.80 10.48
CA GLU A 657 23.22 -30.18 9.24
C GLU A 657 23.63 -31.67 9.24
N ASP A 658 24.16 -32.17 10.36
CA ASP A 658 24.49 -33.60 10.51
C ASP A 658 23.24 -34.47 10.39
N PHE A 659 22.13 -34.01 10.98
CA PHE A 659 20.84 -34.68 10.88
C PHE A 659 20.28 -34.63 9.47
N ALA A 660 20.32 -33.48 8.79
CA ALA A 660 19.94 -33.37 7.39
C ALA A 660 20.79 -34.29 6.49
N ALA A 661 22.09 -34.45 6.78
CA ALA A 661 22.96 -35.37 6.05
C ALA A 661 22.56 -36.85 6.21
N SER A 662 21.89 -37.21 7.32
CA SER A 662 21.32 -38.54 7.53
C SER A 662 20.08 -38.83 6.67
N LYS A 663 19.53 -37.81 6.01
CA LYS A 663 18.33 -37.86 5.14
C LYS A 663 17.10 -38.48 5.85
N PRO A 664 16.64 -37.89 6.97
CA PRO A 664 15.49 -38.38 7.71
C PRO A 664 14.22 -38.31 6.86
N LYS A 665 13.31 -39.29 7.04
CA LYS A 665 12.05 -39.29 6.31
C LYS A 665 11.08 -38.32 6.96
N TYR A 666 10.11 -37.83 6.19
CA TYR A 666 9.08 -36.93 6.70
C TYR A 666 8.34 -37.47 7.93
N LYS A 667 8.06 -38.79 7.96
CA LYS A 667 7.43 -39.45 9.11
C LYS A 667 8.26 -39.34 10.41
N ASP A 668 9.59 -39.42 10.29
CA ASP A 668 10.49 -39.29 11.44
C ASP A 668 10.46 -37.85 11.98
N LEU A 669 10.35 -36.86 11.08
CA LEU A 669 10.20 -35.46 11.46
C LEU A 669 8.89 -35.22 12.20
N VAL A 670 7.78 -35.78 11.70
CA VAL A 670 6.47 -35.65 12.36
C VAL A 670 6.53 -36.20 13.79
N GLU A 671 7.08 -37.40 14.00
CA GLU A 671 7.17 -37.99 15.34
C GLU A 671 8.08 -37.17 16.28
N ILE A 672 9.21 -36.65 15.80
CA ILE A 672 10.05 -35.75 16.63
C ILE A 672 9.29 -34.47 16.97
N SER A 673 8.53 -33.90 16.03
CA SER A 673 7.78 -32.66 16.27
C SER A 673 6.63 -32.84 17.28
N GLU A 674 5.96 -33.99 17.24
CA GLU A 674 4.95 -34.39 18.23
C GLU A 674 5.60 -34.52 19.61
N TYR A 675 6.77 -35.16 19.68
CA TYR A 675 7.55 -35.24 20.91
C TYR A 675 7.93 -33.85 21.45
N LEU A 676 8.43 -32.95 20.59
CA LEU A 676 8.80 -31.58 20.97
C LEU A 676 7.58 -30.82 21.51
N ALA A 677 6.42 -30.91 20.85
CA ALA A 677 5.20 -30.26 21.31
C ALA A 677 4.78 -30.74 22.72
N SER A 678 4.78 -32.05 22.96
CA SER A 678 4.38 -32.61 24.25
C SER A 678 5.39 -32.31 25.38
N HIS A 679 6.68 -32.41 25.11
CA HIS A 679 7.72 -32.38 26.16
C HIS A 679 8.32 -30.99 26.38
N TYR A 680 8.40 -30.15 25.35
CA TYR A 680 8.96 -28.79 25.49
C TYR A 680 7.89 -27.71 25.74
N VAL A 681 6.60 -28.02 25.49
CA VAL A 681 5.52 -27.03 25.59
C VAL A 681 4.41 -27.47 26.53
N ALA A 682 3.78 -28.62 26.28
CA ALA A 682 2.62 -29.06 27.07
C ALA A 682 2.98 -29.67 28.43
N GLY A 683 4.21 -30.15 28.59
CA GLY A 683 4.69 -30.72 29.85
C GLY A 683 4.12 -32.11 30.14
N ALA A 684 4.20 -33.03 29.16
CA ALA A 684 3.92 -34.45 29.35
C ALA A 684 4.72 -35.06 30.53
N GLU A 685 4.29 -36.25 31.01
CA GLU A 685 4.59 -36.96 32.28
C GLU A 685 5.96 -36.77 32.97
N ASP A 686 7.02 -36.34 32.27
CA ASP A 686 8.38 -36.16 32.80
C ASP A 686 8.84 -34.68 32.96
N LEU A 687 8.11 -33.71 32.39
CA LEU A 687 8.53 -32.30 32.20
C LEU A 687 7.45 -31.26 32.57
N ASN A 688 6.46 -31.63 33.39
CA ASN A 688 5.51 -30.67 33.94
C ASN A 688 6.26 -29.60 34.77
N ILE A 689 6.12 -28.32 34.40
CA ILE A 689 6.81 -27.20 35.08
C ILE A 689 6.51 -27.18 36.58
N TYR A 690 5.28 -27.53 36.99
CA TYR A 690 4.91 -27.63 38.41
C TYR A 690 5.77 -28.69 39.12
N GLU A 691 5.88 -29.88 38.53
CA GLU A 691 6.67 -30.98 39.10
C GLU A 691 8.17 -30.68 39.09
N LEU A 692 8.68 -30.05 38.01
CA LEU A 692 10.05 -29.56 37.94
C LEU A 692 10.33 -28.58 39.08
N ARG A 693 9.37 -27.69 39.38
CA ARG A 693 9.49 -26.70 40.46
C ARG A 693 9.46 -27.31 41.85
N CYS A 694 8.84 -28.47 42.01
CA CYS A 694 8.85 -29.25 43.25
C CYS A 694 10.17 -30.01 43.48
N LYS A 695 11.04 -30.18 42.47
CA LYS A 695 12.34 -30.87 42.63
C LYS A 695 13.30 -30.05 43.52
N PRO A 696 14.28 -30.68 44.20
CA PRO A 696 15.29 -29.96 44.96
C PRO A 696 16.13 -29.03 44.07
N SER A 697 16.53 -27.87 44.60
CA SER A 697 17.30 -26.85 43.86
C SER A 697 18.63 -27.34 43.27
N SER A 698 19.18 -28.44 43.78
CA SER A 698 20.40 -29.07 43.24
C SER A 698 20.19 -29.80 41.91
N VAL A 699 18.94 -30.18 41.60
CA VAL A 699 18.56 -30.91 40.38
C VAL A 699 17.81 -29.99 39.41
N ARG A 700 17.17 -28.93 39.92
CA ARG A 700 16.44 -27.96 39.11
C ARG A 700 17.34 -27.15 38.19
N ASP A 701 16.79 -26.84 37.01
CA ASP A 701 17.38 -25.93 36.05
C ASP A 701 16.42 -24.76 35.81
N GLN A 702 16.60 -23.70 36.58
CA GLN A 702 15.67 -22.57 36.58
C GLN A 702 15.73 -21.75 35.29
N GLN A 703 16.87 -21.77 34.59
CA GLN A 703 16.97 -21.07 33.30
C GLN A 703 16.25 -21.85 32.20
N GLN A 704 16.36 -23.19 32.20
CA GLN A 704 15.60 -24.01 31.25
C GLN A 704 14.09 -23.90 31.50
N GLU A 705 13.65 -23.89 32.75
CA GLU A 705 12.24 -23.65 33.11
C GLU A 705 11.69 -22.36 32.46
N ASN A 706 12.48 -21.28 32.46
CA ASN A 706 12.10 -20.02 31.81
C ASN A 706 12.02 -20.16 30.28
N ILE A 707 12.89 -20.96 29.66
CA ILE A 707 12.86 -21.22 28.20
C ILE A 707 11.62 -22.04 27.80
N LEU A 708 11.23 -23.03 28.60
CA LEU A 708 10.00 -23.80 28.36
C LEU A 708 8.76 -22.90 28.40
N GLN A 709 8.71 -21.95 29.35
CA GLN A 709 7.64 -20.95 29.37
C GLN A 709 7.68 -19.99 28.17
N MET A 710 8.87 -19.61 27.69
CA MET A 710 8.98 -18.82 26.45
C MET A 710 8.37 -19.56 25.26
N HIS A 711 8.66 -20.87 25.10
CA HIS A 711 8.03 -21.67 24.05
C HIS A 711 6.51 -21.66 24.16
N GLN A 712 5.98 -21.88 25.36
CA GLN A 712 4.53 -21.90 25.60
C GLN A 712 3.84 -20.59 25.21
N TYR A 713 4.34 -19.44 25.67
CA TYR A 713 3.69 -18.16 25.38
C TYR A 713 3.96 -17.65 23.96
N PHE A 714 5.13 -17.92 23.37
CA PHE A 714 5.41 -17.54 22.00
C PHE A 714 4.55 -18.34 21.03
N LEU A 715 4.41 -19.66 21.23
CA LEU A 715 3.53 -20.49 20.40
C LEU A 715 2.07 -20.09 20.57
N LEU A 716 1.62 -19.73 21.78
CA LEU A 716 0.26 -19.22 22.00
C LEU A 716 -0.01 -17.93 21.20
N TYR A 717 0.96 -17.02 21.13
CA TYR A 717 0.88 -15.80 20.33
C TYR A 717 0.91 -16.07 18.82
N GLU A 718 1.76 -16.99 18.38
CA GLU A 718 1.85 -17.42 16.99
C GLU A 718 0.57 -18.13 16.53
N GLU A 719 -0.05 -18.93 17.39
CA GLU A 719 -1.35 -19.56 17.15
C GLU A 719 -2.44 -18.51 16.98
N MET A 720 -2.48 -17.50 17.86
CA MET A 720 -3.41 -16.36 17.73
C MET A 720 -3.23 -15.63 16.39
N SER A 721 -1.97 -15.33 16.04
CA SER A 721 -1.64 -14.65 14.80
C SER A 721 -2.02 -15.46 13.56
N PHE A 722 -1.73 -16.77 13.56
CA PHE A 722 -2.10 -17.69 12.48
C PHE A 722 -3.62 -17.77 12.32
N SER A 723 -4.34 -17.99 13.42
CA SER A 723 -5.79 -18.17 13.42
C SER A 723 -6.52 -16.93 12.89
N MET A 724 -6.09 -15.74 13.31
CA MET A 724 -6.62 -14.47 12.78
C MET A 724 -6.37 -14.32 11.27
N ASN A 725 -5.14 -14.62 10.81
CA ASN A 725 -4.76 -14.44 9.42
C ASN A 725 -5.50 -15.40 8.47
N TYR A 726 -5.75 -16.63 8.90
CA TYR A 726 -6.51 -17.64 8.13
C TYR A 726 -8.03 -17.57 8.35
N GLY A 727 -8.51 -16.70 9.23
CA GLY A 727 -9.93 -16.56 9.52
C GLY A 727 -10.54 -17.73 10.29
N ASP A 728 -9.75 -18.49 11.05
CA ASP A 728 -10.25 -19.58 11.91
C ASP A 728 -10.82 -19.01 13.21
N ILE A 729 -12.06 -18.51 13.14
CA ILE A 729 -12.73 -17.86 14.28
C ILE A 729 -12.94 -18.83 15.44
N GLY A 730 -13.18 -20.10 15.16
CA GLY A 730 -13.30 -21.13 16.19
C GLY A 730 -12.00 -21.29 16.97
N ARG A 731 -10.86 -21.32 16.29
CA ARG A 731 -9.55 -21.38 16.94
C ARG A 731 -9.19 -20.07 17.66
N VAL A 732 -9.55 -18.91 17.13
CA VAL A 732 -9.39 -17.63 17.86
C VAL A 732 -10.11 -17.68 19.21
N GLU A 733 -11.35 -18.17 19.24
CA GLU A 733 -12.13 -18.28 20.47
C GLU A 733 -11.54 -19.29 21.47
N THR A 734 -10.91 -20.39 21.03
CA THR A 734 -10.23 -21.34 21.94
C THR A 734 -9.00 -20.75 22.62
N LEU A 735 -8.45 -19.66 22.06
CA LEU A 735 -7.30 -18.94 22.62
C LEU A 735 -7.71 -17.85 23.60
N PHE A 736 -8.98 -17.46 23.65
CA PHE A 736 -9.42 -16.41 24.57
C PHE A 736 -9.27 -16.80 26.04
N PRO A 737 -9.70 -18.00 26.51
CA PRO A 737 -9.52 -18.38 27.92
C PRO A 737 -8.07 -18.27 28.43
N PRO A 738 -7.04 -18.86 27.77
CA PRO A 738 -5.66 -18.70 28.25
C PRO A 738 -5.18 -17.24 28.22
N TRP A 739 -5.56 -16.44 27.21
CA TRP A 739 -5.23 -15.01 27.18
C TRP A 739 -5.94 -14.21 28.29
N ILE A 740 -7.18 -14.54 28.63
CA ILE A 740 -7.91 -13.94 29.76
C ILE A 740 -7.16 -14.16 31.07
N TYR A 741 -6.68 -15.38 31.33
CA TYR A 741 -5.88 -15.69 32.51
C TYR A 741 -4.57 -14.90 32.53
N ILE A 742 -3.87 -14.85 31.39
CA ILE A 742 -2.64 -14.08 31.25
C ILE A 742 -2.89 -12.59 31.54
N PHE A 743 -3.91 -11.98 30.93
CA PHE A 743 -4.25 -10.58 31.14
C PHE A 743 -4.62 -10.28 32.59
N LYS A 744 -5.39 -11.17 33.26
CA LYS A 744 -5.69 -11.01 34.68
C LYS A 744 -4.42 -11.07 35.54
N ALA A 745 -3.45 -11.91 35.19
CA ALA A 745 -2.20 -12.03 35.95
C ALA A 745 -1.28 -10.81 35.78
N VAL A 746 -1.09 -10.31 34.56
CA VAL A 746 -0.15 -9.21 34.22
C VAL A 746 -0.73 -7.80 34.39
N GLY A 747 -1.90 -7.68 35.01
CA GLY A 747 -2.53 -6.40 35.33
C GLY A 747 -3.36 -5.78 34.21
N LYS A 748 -3.62 -6.47 33.09
CA LYS A 748 -4.54 -6.03 32.02
C LYS A 748 -5.99 -6.43 32.33
N HIS A 749 -6.48 -6.02 33.50
CA HIS A 749 -7.77 -6.49 34.02
C HIS A 749 -8.96 -6.10 33.16
N LYS A 750 -8.88 -4.95 32.47
CA LYS A 750 -9.91 -4.47 31.56
C LYS A 750 -10.08 -5.39 30.36
N TYR A 751 -8.99 -5.76 29.69
CA TYR A 751 -9.02 -6.72 28.58
C TYR A 751 -9.63 -8.05 29.01
N ALA A 752 -9.17 -8.61 30.14
CA ALA A 752 -9.73 -9.85 30.67
C ALA A 752 -11.25 -9.75 30.90
N THR A 753 -11.71 -8.70 31.58
CA THR A 753 -13.14 -8.50 31.89
C THR A 753 -13.99 -8.34 30.64
N HIS A 754 -13.53 -7.52 29.69
CA HIS A 754 -14.26 -7.28 28.44
C HIS A 754 -14.29 -8.50 27.53
N MET A 755 -13.22 -9.29 27.46
CA MET A 755 -13.21 -10.54 26.70
C MET A 755 -14.20 -11.55 27.26
N VAL A 756 -14.25 -11.71 28.58
CA VAL A 756 -15.23 -12.59 29.24
C VAL A 756 -16.65 -12.13 28.95
N LYS A 757 -16.93 -10.83 29.11
CA LYS A 757 -18.25 -10.26 28.85
C LYS A 757 -18.66 -10.47 27.38
N PHE A 758 -17.77 -10.15 26.44
CA PHE A 758 -18.03 -10.30 25.01
C PHE A 758 -18.34 -11.75 24.64
N MET A 759 -17.51 -12.71 25.09
CA MET A 759 -17.72 -14.12 24.79
C MET A 759 -19.02 -14.66 25.40
N THR A 760 -19.30 -14.30 26.65
CA THR A 760 -20.54 -14.67 27.31
C THR A 760 -21.76 -14.12 26.58
N ASP A 761 -21.69 -12.86 26.14
CA ASP A 761 -22.79 -12.24 25.38
C ASP A 761 -23.01 -12.95 24.05
N VAL A 762 -21.93 -13.17 23.29
CA VAL A 762 -21.99 -13.79 21.95
C VAL A 762 -22.53 -15.21 22.00
N HIS A 763 -22.13 -16.01 23.00
CA HIS A 763 -22.48 -17.44 23.04
C HIS A 763 -23.73 -17.77 23.86
N PHE A 764 -24.04 -17.00 24.90
CA PHE A 764 -25.13 -17.32 25.84
C PHE A 764 -26.27 -16.29 25.87
N VAL A 765 -26.05 -15.05 25.42
CA VAL A 765 -27.09 -14.00 25.43
C VAL A 765 -27.68 -13.76 24.04
N TYR A 766 -26.84 -13.72 23.01
CA TYR A 766 -27.27 -13.37 21.67
C TYR A 766 -27.92 -14.55 20.93
N PRO A 767 -29.00 -14.30 20.15
CA PRO A 767 -29.60 -15.33 19.31
C PRO A 767 -28.58 -15.92 18.33
N ALA A 768 -28.74 -17.20 17.96
CA ALA A 768 -27.81 -17.91 17.07
C ALA A 768 -27.52 -17.18 15.74
N ARG A 769 -28.53 -16.51 15.17
CA ARG A 769 -28.42 -15.70 13.94
C ARG A 769 -27.50 -14.48 14.15
N LEU A 770 -27.67 -13.74 15.25
CA LEU A 770 -26.79 -12.61 15.60
C LEU A 770 -25.38 -13.08 15.97
N ARG A 771 -25.25 -14.19 16.69
CA ARG A 771 -23.95 -14.82 16.99
C ARG A 771 -23.16 -15.12 15.73
N HIS A 772 -23.81 -15.70 14.71
CA HIS A 772 -23.21 -15.94 13.40
C HIS A 772 -22.75 -14.63 12.75
N ALA A 773 -23.63 -13.62 12.70
CA ALA A 773 -23.32 -12.32 12.10
C ALA A 773 -22.11 -11.63 12.75
N ILE A 774 -21.98 -11.69 14.09
CA ILE A 774 -20.83 -11.14 14.80
C ILE A 774 -19.57 -11.94 14.46
N ARG A 775 -19.54 -13.25 14.75
CA ARG A 775 -18.34 -14.10 14.65
C ARG A 775 -17.73 -14.08 13.25
N TYR A 776 -18.55 -14.21 12.21
CA TYR A 776 -18.06 -14.29 10.83
C TYR A 776 -17.60 -12.94 10.26
N ASN A 777 -17.92 -11.81 10.91
CA ASN A 777 -17.54 -10.48 10.45
C ASN A 777 -16.51 -9.79 11.36
N MET A 778 -15.86 -10.52 12.28
CA MET A 778 -14.74 -10.00 13.07
C MET A 778 -13.41 -9.95 12.31
N LEU A 779 -13.26 -10.80 11.28
CA LEU A 779 -12.03 -10.98 10.51
C LEU A 779 -12.30 -10.85 9.00
N PRO A 780 -12.69 -9.66 8.52
CA PRO A 780 -12.86 -9.45 7.08
C PRO A 780 -11.55 -9.68 6.31
N ASN A 781 -11.65 -9.93 5.01
CA ASN A 781 -10.50 -10.17 4.15
C ASN A 781 -10.34 -9.07 3.09
N PRO A 782 -9.44 -8.09 3.31
CA PRO A 782 -9.23 -6.98 2.40
C PRO A 782 -8.69 -7.37 1.02
N LYS A 783 -8.05 -8.54 0.88
CA LYS A 783 -7.44 -9.01 -0.38
C LYS A 783 -8.28 -10.09 -1.09
N GLY A 784 -9.19 -10.75 -0.39
CA GLY A 784 -9.91 -11.91 -0.91
C GLY A 784 -9.01 -13.14 -1.13
N GLU A 785 -7.83 -13.18 -0.48
CA GLU A 785 -6.83 -14.24 -0.61
C GLU A 785 -6.69 -15.02 0.71
N GLU A 786 -6.34 -16.31 0.63
CA GLU A 786 -6.10 -17.13 1.82
C GLU A 786 -4.97 -16.56 2.71
N GLY A 787 -5.12 -16.61 4.03
CA GLY A 787 -4.13 -16.05 4.96
C GLY A 787 -4.11 -14.51 5.05
N LYS A 788 -5.04 -13.82 4.38
CA LYS A 788 -5.12 -12.35 4.32
C LYS A 788 -6.31 -11.76 5.10
N CYS A 789 -6.93 -12.50 6.02
CA CYS A 789 -7.96 -11.99 6.93
C CYS A 789 -7.35 -11.07 8.01
N ARG A 790 -8.00 -9.94 8.31
CA ARG A 790 -7.48 -8.93 9.27
C ARG A 790 -8.59 -8.52 10.23
N GLY A 791 -8.21 -8.08 11.44
CA GLY A 791 -9.17 -7.47 12.37
C GLY A 791 -9.78 -6.20 11.78
N VAL A 792 -11.05 -5.93 12.10
CA VAL A 792 -11.77 -4.74 11.58
C VAL A 792 -11.08 -3.42 12.00
N ASP A 793 -10.56 -3.36 13.20
CA ASP A 793 -9.79 -2.23 13.70
C ASP A 793 -8.47 -2.02 12.93
N TRP A 794 -7.83 -3.09 12.45
CA TRP A 794 -6.70 -2.96 11.52
C TRP A 794 -7.14 -2.35 10.18
N VAL A 795 -8.33 -2.67 9.68
CA VAL A 795 -8.87 -2.06 8.45
C VAL A 795 -9.01 -0.55 8.62
N VAL A 796 -9.55 -0.10 9.75
CA VAL A 796 -9.65 1.35 10.05
C VAL A 796 -8.27 1.98 10.11
N GLU A 797 -7.33 1.40 10.86
CA GLU A 797 -6.02 2.01 11.02
C GLU A 797 -5.21 2.00 9.71
N GLN A 798 -5.15 0.86 9.01
CA GLN A 798 -4.31 0.70 7.82
C GLN A 798 -4.94 1.28 6.54
N MET A 799 -6.25 1.17 6.36
CA MET A 799 -6.89 1.56 5.10
C MET A 799 -7.49 2.96 5.15
N ILE A 800 -7.69 3.54 6.34
CA ILE A 800 -8.29 4.87 6.52
C ILE A 800 -7.30 5.81 7.20
N ASN A 801 -6.86 5.51 8.43
CA ASN A 801 -6.05 6.44 9.22
C ASN A 801 -4.66 6.66 8.64
N LEU A 802 -3.92 5.59 8.36
CA LEU A 802 -2.57 5.69 7.84
C LEU A 802 -2.52 6.48 6.51
N PRO A 803 -3.31 6.14 5.47
CA PRO A 803 -3.26 6.89 4.23
C PRO A 803 -3.70 8.34 4.40
N THR A 804 -4.66 8.62 5.31
CA THR A 804 -5.07 9.98 5.66
C THR A 804 -3.92 10.76 6.31
N LYS A 805 -3.20 10.14 7.25
CA LYS A 805 -1.99 10.72 7.87
C LYS A 805 -0.88 10.93 6.84
N ASP A 806 -0.68 10.02 5.90
CA ASP A 806 0.35 10.17 4.86
C ASP A 806 0.00 11.26 3.84
N THR A 807 -1.27 11.33 3.45
CA THR A 807 -1.77 12.33 2.48
C THR A 807 -1.86 13.71 3.10
N TYR A 808 -2.25 13.85 4.37
CA TYR A 808 -2.48 15.14 5.00
C TYR A 808 -1.51 15.47 6.13
N GLY A 809 -0.52 14.63 6.37
CA GLY A 809 0.59 14.89 7.29
C GLY A 809 1.63 15.77 6.61
N GLY A 810 1.80 17.00 7.08
CA GLY A 810 2.78 17.89 6.48
C GLY A 810 2.72 19.33 6.95
N ARG A 811 3.53 20.17 6.29
CA ARG A 811 3.59 21.63 6.51
C ARG A 811 3.22 22.37 5.24
N GLY A 812 2.41 23.42 5.34
CA GLY A 812 2.05 24.30 4.22
C GLY A 812 0.56 24.62 4.16
N SER A 813 0.17 25.47 3.20
CA SER A 813 -1.21 25.95 3.04
C SER A 813 -2.24 24.87 2.68
N ASN A 814 -1.77 23.73 2.17
CA ASN A 814 -2.62 22.63 1.70
C ASN A 814 -2.98 21.63 2.82
N TYR A 815 -2.42 21.81 4.02
CA TYR A 815 -2.62 20.94 5.17
C TYR A 815 -3.56 21.64 6.15
N THR A 816 -4.86 21.58 5.86
CA THR A 816 -5.90 22.17 6.72
C THR A 816 -6.89 21.11 7.15
N LYS A 817 -7.36 21.22 8.39
CA LYS A 817 -8.42 20.37 8.94
C LYS A 817 -9.64 20.25 8.02
N LYS A 818 -10.08 21.38 7.46
CA LYS A 818 -11.21 21.42 6.51
C LYS A 818 -10.99 20.50 5.30
N ARG A 819 -9.80 20.54 4.70
CA ARG A 819 -9.47 19.69 3.55
C ARG A 819 -9.47 18.22 3.93
N VAL A 820 -8.91 17.86 5.09
CA VAL A 820 -8.93 16.47 5.59
C VAL A 820 -10.37 15.96 5.71
N LEU A 821 -11.25 16.74 6.34
CA LEU A 821 -12.65 16.36 6.51
C LEU A 821 -13.38 16.24 5.16
N GLU A 822 -13.13 17.14 4.21
CA GLU A 822 -13.79 17.12 2.88
C GLU A 822 -13.34 15.96 2.00
N GLU A 823 -12.05 15.63 2.02
CA GLU A 823 -11.44 14.65 1.13
C GLU A 823 -11.24 13.26 1.78
N SER A 824 -11.45 13.09 3.09
CA SER A 824 -11.36 11.80 3.78
C SER A 824 -12.15 10.64 3.14
N PRO A 825 -13.36 10.82 2.56
CA PRO A 825 -14.06 9.73 1.86
C PRO A 825 -13.37 9.29 0.57
N LEU A 826 -12.40 10.05 0.07
CA LEU A 826 -11.71 9.78 -1.20
C LEU A 826 -10.37 9.08 -1.00
N ILE A 827 -10.00 8.74 0.23
CA ILE A 827 -8.68 8.20 0.51
C ILE A 827 -8.41 6.88 -0.24
N GLN A 828 -9.43 6.04 -0.36
CA GLN A 828 -9.38 4.83 -1.18
C GLN A 828 -9.14 5.16 -2.66
N VAL A 829 -9.88 6.14 -3.19
CA VAL A 829 -9.77 6.58 -4.60
C VAL A 829 -8.38 7.10 -4.89
N TYR A 830 -7.82 7.90 -3.98
CA TYR A 830 -6.47 8.44 -4.12
C TYR A 830 -5.42 7.33 -4.09
N SER A 831 -5.51 6.39 -3.15
CA SER A 831 -4.60 5.25 -3.08
C SER A 831 -4.64 4.41 -4.37
N GLN A 832 -5.84 4.10 -4.88
CA GLN A 832 -6.03 3.39 -6.13
C GLN A 832 -5.49 4.17 -7.34
N CYS A 833 -5.70 5.48 -7.40
CA CYS A 833 -5.17 6.32 -8.47
C CYS A 833 -3.63 6.34 -8.48
N CYS A 834 -3.00 6.42 -7.31
CA CYS A 834 -1.54 6.32 -7.17
C CYS A 834 -1.03 4.97 -7.66
N GLY A 835 -1.62 3.86 -7.18
CA GLY A 835 -1.25 2.52 -7.63
C GLY A 835 -1.51 2.30 -9.13
N ASN A 836 -2.54 2.95 -9.69
CA ASN A 836 -2.80 2.89 -11.12
C ASN A 836 -1.70 3.59 -11.93
N ILE A 837 -1.26 4.78 -11.51
CA ILE A 837 -0.17 5.51 -12.18
C ILE A 837 1.17 4.79 -12.03
N GLU A 838 1.47 4.25 -10.84
CA GLU A 838 2.69 3.48 -10.61
C GLU A 838 2.82 2.28 -11.56
N ARG A 839 1.72 1.54 -11.79
CA ARG A 839 1.67 0.44 -12.76
C ARG A 839 1.84 0.93 -14.19
N ASN A 840 1.01 1.88 -14.63
CA ASN A 840 1.01 2.38 -16.02
C ASN A 840 2.32 3.04 -16.44
N PHE A 841 3.03 3.70 -15.51
CA PHE A 841 4.28 4.40 -15.79
C PHE A 841 5.54 3.61 -15.39
N GLN A 842 5.39 2.35 -14.99
CA GLN A 842 6.49 1.46 -14.59
C GLN A 842 7.41 2.10 -13.54
N LEU A 843 6.82 2.70 -12.50
CA LEU A 843 7.52 3.32 -11.38
C LEU A 843 8.03 2.24 -10.40
N THR A 844 8.87 1.33 -10.90
CA THR A 844 9.36 0.15 -10.16
C THR A 844 10.36 0.46 -9.05
N SER A 845 10.93 1.68 -9.02
CA SER A 845 11.86 2.12 -7.97
C SER A 845 11.15 2.57 -6.69
N LEU A 846 9.82 2.70 -6.71
CA LEU A 846 8.99 2.94 -5.54
C LEU A 846 8.56 1.58 -4.98
N THR A 847 9.43 0.95 -4.20
CA THR A 847 9.17 -0.36 -3.59
C THR A 847 7.99 -0.27 -2.62
N SER A 848 6.79 -0.60 -3.09
CA SER A 848 5.59 -0.77 -2.25
C SER A 848 5.58 -2.10 -1.49
N ARG A 849 6.46 -3.03 -1.87
CA ARG A 849 6.68 -4.31 -1.17
C ARG A 849 8.16 -4.41 -0.77
N GLN A 850 8.43 -4.34 0.53
CA GLN A 850 9.71 -4.82 1.03
C GLN A 850 9.70 -6.34 0.93
N ALA A 851 10.68 -6.93 0.24
CA ALA A 851 10.89 -8.37 0.30
C ALA A 851 11.01 -8.80 1.77
N ALA A 852 10.50 -9.99 2.10
CA ALA A 852 10.67 -10.52 3.45
C ALA A 852 12.17 -10.53 3.79
N PRO A 853 12.57 -10.01 4.96
CA PRO A 853 13.99 -9.90 5.31
C PRO A 853 14.64 -11.29 5.35
N ASP A 854 15.83 -11.42 4.77
CA ASP A 854 16.62 -12.65 4.88
C ASP A 854 17.11 -12.84 6.34
N MET A 855 16.47 -13.76 7.04
CA MET A 855 16.75 -14.07 8.45
C MET A 855 17.93 -15.03 8.65
N THR A 856 18.54 -15.54 7.57
CA THR A 856 19.57 -16.60 7.63
C THR A 856 20.75 -16.21 8.53
N LYS A 857 21.28 -15.00 8.39
CA LYS A 857 22.43 -14.51 9.19
C LYS A 857 22.05 -14.34 10.66
N THR A 858 20.84 -13.85 10.92
CA THR A 858 20.32 -13.64 12.27
C THR A 858 20.17 -14.96 13.00
N LEU A 859 19.51 -15.95 12.38
CA LEU A 859 19.31 -17.27 12.97
C LEU A 859 20.63 -18.03 13.16
N ARG A 860 21.59 -17.89 12.24
CA ARG A 860 22.93 -18.48 12.43
C ARG A 860 23.65 -17.90 13.65
N LYS A 861 23.59 -16.58 13.85
CA LYS A 861 24.19 -15.94 15.03
C LYS A 861 23.53 -16.42 16.32
N MET A 862 22.20 -16.56 16.32
CA MET A 862 21.45 -17.12 17.43
C MET A 862 21.84 -18.58 17.71
N ALA A 863 21.94 -19.42 16.68
CA ALA A 863 22.30 -20.83 16.82
C ALA A 863 23.69 -21.03 17.45
N ILE A 864 24.68 -20.20 17.11
CA ILE A 864 26.00 -20.22 17.77
C ILE A 864 25.85 -19.92 19.26
N TYR A 865 25.06 -18.90 19.61
CA TYR A 865 24.85 -18.51 20.99
C TYR A 865 24.11 -19.58 21.80
N THR A 866 23.07 -20.19 21.23
CA THR A 866 22.30 -21.26 21.91
C THR A 866 23.12 -22.52 22.10
N GLN A 867 24.03 -22.86 21.18
CA GLN A 867 24.96 -23.98 21.38
C GLN A 867 25.94 -23.75 22.54
N GLU A 868 26.41 -22.51 22.71
CA GLU A 868 27.32 -22.16 23.81
C GLU A 868 26.61 -22.18 25.17
N HIS A 869 25.41 -21.60 25.25
CA HIS A 869 24.70 -21.35 26.52
C HIS A 869 23.67 -22.44 26.88
N GLY A 870 23.32 -23.30 25.93
CA GLY A 870 22.41 -24.44 26.09
C GLY A 870 21.05 -24.08 26.71
N PRO A 871 20.22 -23.22 26.08
CA PRO A 871 18.94 -22.80 26.65
C PRO A 871 17.94 -23.96 26.76
N ASN A 872 17.92 -24.87 25.78
CA ASN A 872 17.04 -26.04 25.77
C ASN A 872 17.66 -27.30 26.40
N GLU A 873 18.93 -27.27 26.81
CA GLU A 873 19.65 -28.40 27.42
C GLU A 873 19.40 -28.44 28.93
N ILE A 874 19.18 -29.62 29.52
CA ILE A 874 19.03 -29.78 30.97
C ILE A 874 20.41 -29.70 31.64
N ARG A 875 20.63 -28.72 32.52
CA ARG A 875 21.84 -28.56 33.35
C ARG A 875 21.46 -28.47 34.83
N ALA A 876 21.65 -29.59 35.54
CA ALA A 876 21.30 -29.71 36.95
C ALA A 876 21.96 -28.61 37.80
N GLY A 877 21.14 -27.91 38.60
CA GLY A 877 21.58 -26.88 39.55
C GLY A 877 21.80 -25.49 38.94
N ARG A 878 21.48 -25.27 37.66
CA ARG A 878 21.56 -23.95 37.02
C ARG A 878 20.49 -23.02 37.59
N LYS A 879 20.94 -21.93 38.21
CA LYS A 879 20.07 -20.91 38.83
C LYS A 879 19.81 -19.75 37.87
N THR A 880 18.73 -19.04 38.12
CA THR A 880 18.33 -17.82 37.41
C THR A 880 18.22 -16.67 38.41
N THR A 881 18.49 -15.45 37.98
CA THR A 881 18.25 -14.26 38.82
C THR A 881 16.75 -14.04 39.01
N HIS A 882 15.93 -14.36 38.00
CA HIS A 882 14.48 -14.22 38.05
C HIS A 882 13.77 -15.46 37.50
N SER A 883 13.03 -16.16 38.37
CA SER A 883 12.20 -17.29 37.96
C SER A 883 10.85 -16.76 37.50
N ILE A 884 10.50 -17.02 36.24
CA ILE A 884 9.29 -16.49 35.63
C ILE A 884 8.09 -17.27 36.19
N PRO A 885 7.08 -16.61 36.79
CA PRO A 885 5.96 -17.33 37.35
C PRO A 885 5.12 -18.02 36.27
N ASP A 886 4.36 -19.06 36.65
CA ASP A 886 3.32 -19.58 35.77
C ASP A 886 2.14 -18.60 35.78
N ILE A 887 2.10 -17.76 34.76
CA ILE A 887 1.18 -16.62 34.63
C ILE A 887 -0.26 -17.11 34.41
N ILE A 888 -0.45 -18.23 33.70
CA ILE A 888 -1.79 -18.80 33.50
C ILE A 888 -2.34 -19.29 34.85
N THR A 889 -1.57 -20.09 35.59
CA THR A 889 -1.97 -20.58 36.91
C THR A 889 -2.22 -19.43 37.90
N GLN A 890 -1.37 -18.40 37.87
CA GLN A 890 -1.58 -17.19 38.68
C GLN A 890 -2.88 -16.46 38.30
N GLY A 891 -3.18 -16.37 37.00
CA GLY A 891 -4.41 -15.78 36.48
C GLY A 891 -5.66 -16.55 36.93
N ILE A 892 -5.62 -17.87 36.86
CA ILE A 892 -6.69 -18.76 37.37
C ILE A 892 -6.91 -18.49 38.86
N GLY A 893 -5.84 -18.44 39.66
CA GLY A 893 -5.93 -18.13 41.10
C GLY A 893 -6.60 -16.79 41.38
N LYS A 894 -6.24 -15.73 40.62
CA LYS A 894 -6.85 -14.39 40.71
C LYS A 894 -8.30 -14.33 40.21
N MET A 895 -8.76 -15.30 39.42
CA MET A 895 -10.16 -15.37 38.96
C MET A 895 -11.06 -16.13 39.94
N VAL A 896 -10.50 -17.06 40.72
CA VAL A 896 -11.25 -17.89 41.68
C VAL A 896 -11.41 -17.22 43.05
N ILE A 897 -10.47 -16.35 43.45
CA ILE A 897 -10.55 -15.56 44.69
C ILE A 897 -11.02 -14.15 44.31
N PRO A 898 -12.26 -13.74 44.62
CA PRO A 898 -12.65 -12.35 44.48
C PRO A 898 -11.79 -11.54 45.46
N GLU A 899 -11.01 -10.59 44.94
CA GLU A 899 -10.38 -9.59 45.80
C GLU A 899 -11.50 -8.88 46.59
N GLN A 900 -11.40 -8.89 47.92
CA GLN A 900 -12.21 -8.01 48.74
C GLN A 900 -11.79 -6.60 48.37
N ASP A 901 -12.70 -5.88 47.73
CA ASP A 901 -12.61 -4.47 47.40
C ASP A 901 -12.31 -3.69 48.69
N GLN A 902 -11.04 -3.43 48.96
CA GLN A 902 -10.65 -2.42 49.94
C GLN A 902 -10.86 -1.09 49.22
N GLY A 903 -11.98 -0.44 49.54
CA GLY A 903 -12.28 0.91 49.08
C GLY A 903 -11.16 1.86 49.49
N GLU A 904 -10.26 2.14 48.56
CA GLU A 904 -9.60 3.43 48.47
C GLU A 904 -10.20 4.13 47.27
N ASP A 905 -11.08 5.10 47.56
CA ASP A 905 -11.52 6.13 46.63
C ASP A 905 -10.28 6.94 46.21
N GLY A 906 -9.54 6.41 45.23
CA GLY A 906 -8.47 7.08 44.50
C GLY A 906 -8.99 7.51 43.15
N GLU A 907 -9.79 8.59 43.10
CA GLU A 907 -9.89 9.40 41.89
C GLU A 907 -8.47 9.96 41.61
N ASP A 908 -7.68 9.28 40.75
CA ASP A 908 -6.69 9.87 39.81
C ASP A 908 -5.54 8.95 39.32
N GLU A 909 -5.48 7.63 39.60
CA GLU A 909 -4.35 6.78 39.10
C GLU A 909 -4.67 5.73 38.00
N ASP A 910 -5.91 5.65 37.51
CA ASP A 910 -6.35 4.60 36.56
C ASP A 910 -6.34 4.97 35.06
N GLU A 911 -5.61 6.01 34.65
CA GLU A 911 -5.39 6.30 33.23
C GLU A 911 -4.33 5.38 32.57
N ASN A 912 -3.56 4.63 33.38
CA ASN A 912 -2.31 4.01 32.93
C ASN A 912 -2.47 2.70 32.13
N ASP A 913 -3.63 2.04 32.22
CA ASP A 913 -3.86 0.78 31.50
C ASP A 913 -4.19 0.99 30.01
N THR A 914 -4.58 2.22 29.65
CA THR A 914 -4.68 2.68 28.26
C THR A 914 -3.46 3.45 27.79
N SER A 915 -2.74 4.14 28.68
CA SER A 915 -1.61 5.03 28.31
C SER A 915 -0.43 4.29 27.66
N ASN A 916 -0.14 3.06 28.06
CA ASN A 916 0.99 2.29 27.50
C ASN A 916 0.68 1.65 26.14
N LEU A 917 -0.59 1.57 25.73
CA LEU A 917 -0.99 1.24 24.35
C LEU A 917 -1.32 2.50 23.53
N ARG A 918 -1.24 3.71 24.12
CA ARG A 918 -1.32 5.01 23.42
C ARG A 918 0.01 5.41 22.77
N GLY A 919 0.95 4.48 22.58
CA GLY A 919 1.95 4.69 21.53
C GLY A 919 1.18 4.87 20.22
N ASN A 920 1.36 6.02 19.54
CA ASN A 920 0.80 6.20 18.20
C ASN A 920 1.12 4.94 17.40
N ILE A 921 0.10 4.25 16.87
CA ILE A 921 0.33 3.14 15.96
C ILE A 921 1.21 3.69 14.85
N GLU A 922 2.45 3.21 14.78
CA GLU A 922 3.39 3.70 13.79
C GLU A 922 3.02 3.06 12.45
N PRO A 923 3.20 3.75 11.30
CA PRO A 923 2.98 3.17 9.98
C PRO A 923 3.63 1.79 9.79
N GLU A 924 4.76 1.60 10.46
CA GLU A 924 5.54 0.37 10.46
C GLU A 924 4.82 -0.80 11.15
N ASP A 925 3.99 -0.56 12.17
CA ASP A 925 3.28 -1.60 12.94
C ASP A 925 2.24 -2.36 12.10
N LEU A 926 1.72 -1.71 11.06
CA LEU A 926 0.67 -2.25 10.22
C LEU A 926 1.20 -3.12 9.07
N LEU A 927 2.52 -3.08 8.81
CA LEU A 927 3.22 -3.89 7.81
C LEU A 927 3.51 -5.32 8.30
N VAL A 928 3.33 -5.59 9.59
CA VAL A 928 3.70 -6.86 10.24
C VAL A 928 2.95 -8.07 9.68
N ASP A 929 1.74 -7.84 9.14
CA ASP A 929 0.91 -8.90 8.54
C ASP A 929 0.71 -8.71 7.02
N THR A 930 1.32 -7.74 6.32
CA THR A 930 0.94 -7.41 4.91
C THR A 930 1.21 -8.51 3.86
#